data_AF-A0A4R1FB88-F1
#
_entry.id   AF-A0A4R1FB88-F1
#
_cell.length_a   1.000
_cell.length_b   1.000
_cell.length_c   1.000
_cell.angle_alpha   90.00
_cell.angle_beta   90.00
_cell.angle_gamma   90.00
#
_symmetry.space_group_name_H-M   'P 1'
#
loop_
_entity.id
_entity.type
_entity.pdbx_description
1 polymer ?
#
loop_
_entity_poly.entity_id
_entity_poly.type
_entity_poly.pdbx_seq_one_letter_code
_entity_poly.pdbx_strand_id
1 'polypeptide(L)'
;MSALDEQPDTYPWRAAPSHLMTRRQLRAADLAPGGADPVALMVREPTGRKRRRMWAYLFDSRTAAPKRTATPAQLNAVEKAVRGRKLRAAQRRGLAEADLTQPGDPGPAWNTTHKEETPMSDTTSHLSPNDQKNAELAAIGADTAALAAHGLVDPATAALVTAAINGEDLAGRDFATEYEFGVDARTVHERAAALETELNTAHRGQDATEIATAREALLEHLHLYRSEVDNDRWSVYYSRLDHRDGPEPVGHGQRLARLHVLVAVNRARDERERRDARLATAAGRGASKEDLDLARVAARTGAEARMAQIPWSNPDACSMMLGEALTWREESPLAAERADQLIASYAASWGVIVDPVTGSVRIDPGHDAPARQEYAEAAAVWAREQAAVGALAAAPLSPAGKAAVEDALQRWSGEGVDPQEPWTHIDAQDERRARLAADLDAAKLSESDRAVVDFTVDYLRGDVRDLDLLDTPVLVDPGVEARGRIGALLAYYADQAVSAQTVAEELVVMSPADQETVRAIGRAIKAGEKPELDPWPGYVDREELLDEILTYAIDAEEQHMEADFLVEEDYEHDQIGVSDEIGERILRMALARENLRAIAVEGKGLAPIERAQLTAVLDDIDIGVISRKAHLPEMMWADERTKADLDRLRSGDQAAQVKSQFTESMTRQVEGSGAQPSEKAASAVRASVGALGDTLFNVAYGMTEGVAQAREEFIAQRTEFGHHLVRAGVGADSMGAIRADIDTTARQAGVLGQAAHQRSNQWQARTEQIVTQRNDSLAQQQAAASGRGSRGARASKSTGSDRGKPTSTHAPARNPAVAGRRQLHTPEVGR
;
A
#
# COMPACT_ATOMS: atom_id res chain seq x y z
N MET A 1 4.04 36.02 -0.63
CA MET A 1 5.16 35.07 -0.60
C MET A 1 5.36 34.65 0.84
N SER A 2 4.72 33.56 1.26
CA SER A 2 4.73 33.07 2.65
C SER A 2 5.44 31.73 2.68
N ALA A 3 6.46 31.64 3.55
CA ALA A 3 7.35 30.54 3.90
C ALA A 3 6.83 29.10 3.72
N LEU A 4 6.88 28.58 2.49
CA LEU A 4 6.69 27.14 2.18
C LEU A 4 7.79 26.56 1.26
N ASP A 5 8.95 27.23 1.16
CA ASP A 5 10.01 26.81 0.22
C ASP A 5 11.42 26.73 0.84
N GLU A 6 11.58 26.84 2.16
CA GLU A 6 12.90 26.67 2.77
C GLU A 6 13.14 25.19 3.08
N GLN A 7 13.89 24.53 2.20
CA GLN A 7 14.35 23.16 2.36
C GLN A 7 15.04 23.01 3.73
N PRO A 8 14.69 22.01 4.57
CA PRO A 8 15.27 21.88 5.91
C PRO A 8 16.79 21.68 5.81
N ASP A 9 17.53 22.41 6.66
CA ASP A 9 18.99 22.30 6.72
C ASP A 9 19.44 20.83 6.81
N THR A 10 20.37 20.44 5.94
CA THR A 10 20.88 19.06 5.87
C THR A 10 22.32 19.00 6.38
N TYR A 11 22.56 18.13 7.35
CA TYR A 11 23.89 17.88 7.93
C TYR A 11 24.43 16.52 7.49
N PRO A 12 25.72 16.41 7.11
CA PRO A 12 26.37 15.12 6.93
C PRO A 12 26.34 14.27 8.20
N TRP A 13 26.47 12.94 8.06
CA TRP A 13 26.46 12.02 9.19
C TRP A 13 27.53 12.39 10.24
N ARG A 14 27.10 12.57 11.50
CA ARG A 14 27.92 13.03 12.64
C ARG A 14 28.44 14.48 12.56
N ALA A 15 27.97 15.28 11.60
CA ALA A 15 28.37 16.69 11.45
C ALA A 15 27.35 17.68 12.05
N ALA A 16 26.22 17.19 12.58
CA ALA A 16 25.21 18.05 13.20
C ALA A 16 25.76 18.74 14.48
N PRO A 17 25.45 20.04 14.70
CA PRO A 17 25.73 20.74 15.95
C PRO A 17 25.18 20.00 17.17
N SER A 18 25.86 20.07 18.32
CA SER A 18 25.54 19.28 19.51
C SER A 18 24.15 19.51 20.12
N HIS A 19 23.50 20.64 19.80
CA HIS A 19 22.13 20.94 20.23
C HIS A 19 21.07 20.35 19.29
N LEU A 20 21.45 19.80 18.13
CA LEU A 20 20.57 19.07 17.24
C LEU A 20 20.73 17.57 17.48
N MET A 21 19.69 16.96 18.02
CA MET A 21 19.70 15.58 18.47
C MET A 21 18.64 14.76 17.75
N THR A 22 18.98 13.52 17.40
CA THR A 22 17.98 12.55 16.94
C THR A 22 17.01 12.19 18.05
N ARG A 23 15.81 11.68 17.70
CA ARG A 23 14.83 11.15 18.70
C ARG A 23 15.46 10.14 19.67
N ARG A 24 16.42 9.35 19.20
CA ARG A 24 17.12 8.35 20.04
C ARG A 24 18.09 9.03 21.02
N GLN A 25 18.81 10.05 20.60
CA GLN A 25 19.70 10.84 21.46
C GLN A 25 18.92 11.65 22.50
N LEU A 26 17.80 12.26 22.11
CA LEU A 26 16.89 12.90 23.07
C LEU A 26 16.41 11.91 24.13
N ARG A 27 15.96 10.70 23.73
CA ARG A 27 15.51 9.67 24.67
C ARG A 27 16.62 9.19 25.61
N ALA A 28 17.87 9.19 25.16
CA ALA A 28 19.03 8.84 26.00
C ALA A 28 19.38 9.95 27.01
N ALA A 29 18.95 11.18 26.74
CA ALA A 29 19.04 12.33 27.63
C ALA A 29 17.75 12.55 28.47
N ASP A 30 16.84 11.56 28.53
CA ASP A 30 15.51 11.66 29.15
C ASP A 30 14.61 12.80 28.61
N LEU A 31 14.81 13.15 27.34
CA LEU A 31 14.03 14.14 26.59
C LEU A 31 13.20 13.48 25.47
N ALA A 32 12.21 14.22 24.98
CA ALA A 32 11.34 13.88 23.87
C ALA A 32 11.05 15.15 23.03
N PRO A 33 10.75 15.01 21.72
CA PRO A 33 10.46 16.17 20.85
C PRO A 33 9.28 17.04 21.28
N GLY A 34 8.42 16.57 22.18
CA GLY A 34 7.31 17.38 22.72
C GLY A 34 6.24 17.80 21.70
N GLY A 35 6.20 17.18 20.51
CA GLY A 35 5.32 17.58 19.41
C GLY A 35 5.96 18.55 18.42
N ALA A 36 7.22 18.94 18.61
CA ALA A 36 7.94 19.78 17.64
C ALA A 36 8.31 19.01 16.38
N ASP A 37 8.23 19.68 15.24
CA ASP A 37 8.69 19.17 13.95
C ASP A 37 10.22 19.08 13.88
N PRO A 38 10.77 18.20 13.03
CA PRO A 38 12.21 18.16 12.79
C PRO A 38 12.71 19.50 12.25
N VAL A 39 13.77 20.04 12.86
CA VAL A 39 14.37 21.32 12.42
C VAL A 39 15.47 21.15 11.38
N ALA A 40 15.96 19.93 11.21
CA ALA A 40 17.00 19.58 10.25
C ALA A 40 17.01 18.08 9.96
N LEU A 41 17.69 17.70 8.88
CA LEU A 41 17.92 16.31 8.50
C LEU A 41 19.41 15.98 8.60
N MET A 42 19.74 14.86 9.23
CA MET A 42 21.08 14.30 9.12
C MET A 42 21.07 13.20 8.06
N VAL A 43 21.93 13.33 7.07
CA VAL A 43 22.01 12.39 5.95
C VAL A 43 23.30 11.59 6.05
N ARG A 44 23.17 10.26 6.03
CA ARG A 44 24.28 9.35 5.79
C ARG A 44 24.21 8.86 4.36
N GLU A 45 25.22 9.20 3.59
CA GLU A 45 25.39 8.63 2.26
C GLU A 45 25.74 7.14 2.34
N PRO A 46 25.32 6.34 1.34
CA PRO A 46 25.57 4.90 1.33
C PRO A 46 27.06 4.61 1.38
N THR A 47 27.48 3.71 2.27
CA THR A 47 28.88 3.25 2.38
C THR A 47 28.91 1.73 2.35
N GLY A 48 29.32 1.15 1.22
CA GLY A 48 29.52 -0.30 1.02
C GLY A 48 28.27 -1.13 0.65
N ARG A 49 28.39 -2.48 0.70
CA ARG A 49 27.39 -3.50 0.28
C ARG A 49 25.99 -3.44 0.94
N LYS A 50 25.74 -2.51 1.86
CA LYS A 50 24.40 -2.21 2.39
C LYS A 50 23.99 -0.83 1.88
N ARG A 51 23.32 -0.81 0.74
CA ARG A 51 22.92 0.40 0.03
C ARG A 51 21.56 0.89 0.51
N ARG A 52 21.58 1.68 1.58
CA ARG A 52 20.43 2.54 1.90
C ARG A 52 20.95 3.87 2.42
N ARG A 53 20.59 4.96 1.77
CA ARG A 53 20.80 6.32 2.29
C ARG A 53 19.97 6.42 3.56
N MET A 54 20.62 6.67 4.69
CA MET A 54 19.94 6.74 5.98
C MET A 54 19.76 8.18 6.38
N TRP A 55 18.52 8.57 6.63
CA TRP A 55 18.20 9.89 7.13
C TRP A 55 17.81 9.79 8.60
N ALA A 56 18.18 10.80 9.36
CA ALA A 56 17.73 10.94 10.73
C ALA A 56 17.21 12.36 10.94
N TYR A 57 15.93 12.45 11.32
CA TYR A 57 15.34 13.70 11.78
C TYR A 57 16.08 14.21 13.02
N LEU A 58 16.53 15.46 12.95
CA LEU A 58 17.16 16.18 14.04
C LEU A 58 16.15 17.13 14.69
N PHE A 59 16.18 17.16 16.01
CA PHE A 59 15.33 17.99 16.84
C PHE A 59 16.22 18.86 17.72
N ASP A 60 15.82 20.11 17.95
CA ASP A 60 16.57 20.99 18.84
C ASP A 60 16.37 20.57 20.30
N SER A 61 17.44 20.17 20.97
CA SER A 61 17.39 19.79 22.38
C SER A 61 17.03 20.95 23.30
N ARG A 62 17.18 22.21 22.85
CA ARG A 62 16.82 23.40 23.62
C ARG A 62 15.31 23.62 23.72
N THR A 63 14.53 23.01 22.82
CA THR A 63 13.06 23.08 22.79
C THR A 63 12.40 21.74 23.16
N ALA A 64 13.20 20.69 23.40
CA ALA A 64 12.70 19.37 23.75
C ALA A 64 12.06 19.33 25.16
N ALA A 65 11.03 18.52 25.31
CA ALA A 65 10.32 18.31 26.57
C ALA A 65 10.85 17.07 27.32
N PRO A 66 10.70 16.97 28.65
CA PRO A 66 11.02 15.74 29.38
C PRO A 66 10.23 14.54 28.85
N LYS A 67 10.91 13.40 28.71
CA LYS A 67 10.29 12.14 28.27
C LYS A 67 9.29 11.67 29.33
N ARG A 68 8.04 11.42 28.93
CA ARG A 68 7.02 10.83 29.81
C ARG A 68 7.36 9.37 30.12
N THR A 69 7.37 9.01 31.40
CA THR A 69 7.49 7.62 31.85
C THR A 69 6.15 6.93 31.71
N ALA A 70 6.10 5.81 30.96
CA ALA A 70 4.90 5.02 30.82
C ALA A 70 4.48 4.46 32.19
N THR A 71 3.18 4.47 32.46
CA THR A 71 2.66 3.87 33.69
C THR A 71 2.75 2.33 33.61
N PRO A 72 2.77 1.61 34.75
CA PRO A 72 2.75 0.15 34.75
C PRO A 72 1.58 -0.45 33.94
N ALA A 73 0.42 0.21 33.94
CA ALA A 73 -0.74 -0.21 33.15
C ALA A 73 -0.48 -0.10 31.64
N GLN A 74 0.18 0.96 31.19
CA GLN A 74 0.57 1.14 29.79
C GLN A 74 1.63 0.12 29.36
N LEU A 75 2.58 -0.20 30.23
CA LEU A 75 3.59 -1.24 29.97
C LEU A 75 2.93 -2.62 29.83
N ASN A 76 1.98 -2.96 30.71
CA ASN A 76 1.20 -4.19 30.60
C ASN A 76 0.37 -4.26 29.31
N ALA A 77 -0.24 -3.14 28.89
CA ALA A 77 -0.98 -3.07 27.64
C ALA A 77 -0.07 -3.29 26.41
N VAL A 78 1.12 -2.70 26.42
CA VAL A 78 2.13 -2.90 25.37
C VAL A 78 2.62 -4.35 25.35
N GLU A 79 2.84 -4.95 26.51
CA GLU A 79 3.25 -6.36 26.61
C GLU A 79 2.20 -7.31 26.01
N LYS A 80 0.92 -7.09 26.32
CA LYS A 80 -0.20 -7.82 25.71
C LYS A 80 -0.26 -7.62 24.20
N ALA A 81 -0.13 -6.38 23.71
CA ALA A 81 -0.15 -6.08 22.28
C ALA A 81 1.02 -6.74 21.52
N VAL A 82 2.23 -6.71 22.09
CA VAL A 82 3.40 -7.39 21.52
C VAL A 82 3.20 -8.90 21.50
N ARG A 83 2.61 -9.48 22.55
CA ARG A 83 2.27 -10.91 22.60
C ARG A 83 1.25 -11.28 21.52
N GLY A 84 0.18 -10.50 21.36
CA GLY A 84 -0.81 -10.70 20.30
C GLY A 84 -0.19 -10.65 18.90
N ARG A 85 0.73 -9.70 18.66
CA ARG A 85 1.44 -9.60 17.37
C ARG A 85 2.34 -10.81 17.10
N LYS A 86 3.01 -11.35 18.12
CA LYS A 86 3.82 -12.57 18.02
C LYS A 86 2.97 -13.81 17.72
N LEU A 87 1.81 -13.93 18.37
CA LEU A 87 0.85 -15.00 18.10
C LEU A 87 0.35 -14.96 16.65
N ARG A 88 -0.08 -13.78 16.17
CA ARG A 88 -0.47 -13.61 14.75
C ARG A 88 0.68 -13.92 13.78
N ALA A 89 1.92 -13.55 14.13
CA ALA A 89 3.09 -13.89 13.31
C ALA A 89 3.40 -15.39 13.26
N ALA A 90 3.16 -16.12 14.34
CA ALA A 90 3.32 -17.57 14.40
C ALA A 90 2.18 -18.30 13.66
N GLN A 91 0.95 -17.79 13.76
CA GLN A 91 -0.20 -18.29 12.98
C GLN A 91 0.02 -18.17 11.48
N ARG A 92 0.62 -17.05 11.01
CA ARG A 92 1.04 -16.89 9.60
C ARG A 92 2.06 -17.93 9.13
N ARG A 93 2.72 -18.64 10.06
CA ARG A 93 3.69 -19.71 9.78
C ARG A 93 3.12 -21.11 10.07
N GLY A 94 1.80 -21.23 10.28
CA GLY A 94 1.12 -22.50 10.50
C GLY A 94 1.26 -23.09 11.91
N LEU A 95 1.69 -22.29 12.90
CA LEU A 95 1.76 -22.71 14.31
C LEU A 95 0.48 -22.26 15.03
N ALA A 96 -0.17 -23.17 15.76
CA ALA A 96 -1.34 -22.84 16.57
C ALA A 96 -0.91 -22.20 17.91
N GLU A 97 -1.80 -21.43 18.54
CA GLU A 97 -1.55 -20.85 19.86
C GLU A 97 -1.19 -21.91 20.91
N ALA A 98 -1.84 -23.08 20.84
CA ALA A 98 -1.58 -24.22 21.70
C ALA A 98 -0.14 -24.76 21.58
N ASP A 99 0.49 -24.63 20.40
CA ASP A 99 1.87 -25.08 20.15
C ASP A 99 2.91 -24.17 20.81
N LEU A 100 2.52 -22.94 21.17
CA LEU A 100 3.36 -21.92 21.81
C LEU A 100 3.13 -21.84 23.33
N THR A 101 2.16 -22.59 23.85
CA THR A 101 1.78 -22.62 25.26
C THR A 101 2.00 -23.99 25.88
N GLN A 102 3.10 -24.67 25.54
CA GLN A 102 3.47 -25.86 26.32
C GLN A 102 3.87 -25.44 27.74
N PRO A 103 3.26 -26.02 28.78
CA PRO A 103 3.64 -25.74 30.16
C PRO A 103 5.02 -26.35 30.41
N GLY A 104 6.05 -25.51 30.27
CA GLY A 104 7.44 -25.93 30.38
C GLY A 104 8.40 -25.18 29.45
N ASP A 105 7.92 -24.37 28.50
CA ASP A 105 8.79 -23.53 27.67
C ASP A 105 9.31 -22.33 28.50
N PRO A 106 10.59 -22.30 28.88
CA PRO A 106 11.17 -21.12 29.50
C PRO A 106 11.36 -20.12 28.36
N GLY A 107 10.34 -19.30 28.09
CA GLY A 107 10.35 -18.30 27.04
C GLY A 107 11.72 -17.60 26.96
N PRO A 108 12.18 -17.22 25.76
CA PRO A 108 13.59 -17.06 25.43
C PRO A 108 14.35 -16.36 26.56
N ALA A 109 15.18 -17.13 27.26
CA ALA A 109 15.95 -16.67 28.41
C ALA A 109 16.97 -15.62 27.96
N TRP A 110 16.62 -14.33 28.07
CA TRP A 110 17.53 -13.19 27.88
C TRP A 110 18.14 -12.69 29.20
N ASN A 111 18.31 -13.59 30.17
CA ASN A 111 18.94 -13.34 31.46
C ASN A 111 20.38 -13.89 31.57
N THR A 112 20.97 -14.30 30.45
CA THR A 112 22.43 -14.40 30.36
C THR A 112 23.03 -13.02 30.14
N THR A 113 23.57 -12.44 31.21
CA THR A 113 24.58 -11.39 31.12
C THR A 113 25.74 -11.96 30.32
N HIS A 114 25.87 -11.62 29.04
CA HIS A 114 27.10 -11.86 28.31
C HIS A 114 28.17 -10.95 28.92
N LYS A 115 28.94 -11.51 29.85
CA LYS A 115 30.28 -11.01 30.17
C LYS A 115 31.08 -10.99 28.87
N GLU A 116 31.52 -9.80 28.47
CA GLU A 116 32.65 -9.61 27.56
C GLU A 116 33.89 -10.23 28.21
N GLU A 117 34.15 -11.51 27.93
CA GLU A 117 35.42 -12.14 28.31
C GLU A 117 35.90 -13.02 27.15
N THR A 118 36.46 -12.39 26.12
CA THR A 118 37.68 -12.91 25.44
C THR A 118 38.39 -11.75 24.74
N PRO A 119 39.62 -11.38 25.15
CA PRO A 119 40.45 -10.41 24.44
C PRO A 119 40.91 -10.98 23.09
N MET A 120 41.27 -10.06 22.19
CA MET A 120 41.93 -10.31 20.90
C MET A 120 42.83 -11.54 20.92
N SER A 121 42.55 -12.53 20.08
CA SER A 121 43.50 -13.57 19.74
C SER A 121 44.69 -12.95 19.00
N ASP A 122 45.87 -13.22 19.55
CA ASP A 122 47.18 -12.85 19.00
C ASP A 122 47.34 -13.23 17.53
N THR A 123 47.86 -12.26 16.78
CA THR A 123 48.32 -12.44 15.40
C THR A 123 49.62 -13.25 15.43
N THR A 124 49.54 -14.55 15.12
CA THR A 124 50.75 -15.29 14.72
C THR A 124 50.46 -16.32 13.62
N SER A 125 51.04 -16.04 12.45
CA SER A 125 51.33 -16.89 11.29
C SER A 125 50.17 -17.63 10.58
N HIS A 126 49.62 -17.00 9.54
CA HIS A 126 49.09 -17.72 8.36
C HIS A 126 49.62 -17.03 7.09
N LEU A 127 50.24 -17.82 6.20
CA LEU A 127 50.70 -17.36 4.88
C LEU A 127 49.49 -16.91 4.02
N SER A 128 49.71 -15.95 3.13
CA SER A 128 48.68 -15.48 2.19
C SER A 128 48.22 -16.63 1.28
N PRO A 129 46.96 -16.66 0.79
CA PRO A 129 46.48 -17.66 -0.16
C PRO A 129 47.38 -17.81 -1.41
N ASN A 130 48.03 -16.73 -1.85
CA ASN A 130 49.00 -16.78 -2.94
C ASN A 130 50.34 -17.42 -2.54
N ASP A 131 50.80 -17.22 -1.31
CA ASP A 131 52.00 -17.87 -0.79
C ASP A 131 51.75 -19.37 -0.56
N GLN A 132 50.54 -19.74 -0.17
CA GLN A 132 50.10 -21.13 -0.01
C GLN A 132 50.02 -21.85 -1.37
N LYS A 133 49.44 -21.19 -2.39
CA LYS A 133 49.45 -21.68 -3.78
C LYS A 133 50.87 -21.83 -4.35
N ASN A 134 51.75 -20.86 -4.10
CA ASN A 134 53.13 -20.91 -4.58
C ASN A 134 53.95 -22.00 -3.87
N ALA A 135 53.68 -22.26 -2.60
CA ALA A 135 54.28 -23.37 -1.86
C ALA A 135 53.79 -24.75 -2.37
N GLU A 136 52.51 -24.87 -2.73
CA GLU A 136 51.95 -26.09 -3.35
C GLU A 136 52.54 -26.35 -4.74
N LEU A 137 52.68 -25.33 -5.58
CA LEU A 137 53.32 -25.47 -6.90
C LEU A 137 54.81 -25.84 -6.80
N ALA A 138 55.53 -25.28 -5.82
CA ALA A 138 56.91 -25.65 -5.55
C ALA A 138 57.05 -27.10 -5.07
N ALA A 139 56.12 -27.57 -4.24
CA ALA A 139 56.07 -28.97 -3.80
C ALA A 139 55.79 -29.93 -4.96
N ILE A 140 54.86 -29.59 -5.86
CA ILE A 140 54.57 -30.39 -7.07
C ILE A 140 55.80 -30.47 -7.99
N GLY A 141 56.53 -29.36 -8.16
CA GLY A 141 57.78 -29.34 -8.92
C GLY A 141 58.86 -30.24 -8.30
N ALA A 142 59.02 -30.21 -6.98
CA ALA A 142 59.98 -31.03 -6.26
C ALA A 142 59.65 -32.53 -6.30
N ASP A 143 58.38 -32.90 -6.13
CA ASP A 143 57.91 -34.29 -6.21
C ASP A 143 58.08 -34.85 -7.62
N THR A 144 57.78 -34.06 -8.65
CA THR A 144 57.95 -34.46 -10.05
C THR A 144 59.42 -34.69 -10.40
N ALA A 145 60.33 -33.85 -9.88
CA ALA A 145 61.78 -34.02 -10.04
C ALA A 145 62.30 -35.26 -9.30
N ALA A 146 61.79 -35.55 -8.10
CA ALA A 146 62.16 -36.75 -7.34
C ALA A 146 61.67 -38.04 -8.03
N LEU A 147 60.45 -38.05 -8.58
CA LEU A 147 59.90 -39.18 -9.33
C LEU A 147 60.66 -39.43 -10.64
N ALA A 148 61.12 -38.37 -11.32
CA ALA A 148 61.98 -38.49 -12.50
C ALA A 148 63.37 -39.07 -12.15
N ALA A 149 63.97 -38.66 -11.03
CA ALA A 149 65.25 -39.19 -10.55
C ALA A 149 65.20 -40.68 -10.19
N HIS A 150 64.03 -41.19 -9.81
CA HIS A 150 63.78 -42.62 -9.57
C HIS A 150 63.30 -43.39 -10.80
N GLY A 151 63.25 -42.75 -11.98
CA GLY A 151 62.86 -43.38 -13.25
C GLY A 151 61.38 -43.75 -13.34
N LEU A 152 60.53 -43.18 -12.47
CA LEU A 152 59.09 -43.44 -12.42
C LEU A 152 58.28 -42.48 -13.32
N VAL A 153 58.88 -41.36 -13.70
CA VAL A 153 58.35 -40.40 -14.69
C VAL A 153 59.44 -40.15 -15.72
N ASP A 154 59.09 -40.15 -17.01
CA ASP A 154 60.09 -39.93 -18.05
C ASP A 154 60.53 -38.44 -18.10
N PRO A 155 61.75 -38.15 -18.57
CA PRO A 155 62.30 -36.80 -18.55
C PRO A 155 61.50 -35.77 -19.38
N ALA A 156 60.78 -36.19 -20.43
CA ALA A 156 59.99 -35.28 -21.24
C ALA A 156 58.69 -34.87 -20.52
N THR A 157 58.06 -35.80 -19.81
CA THR A 157 56.90 -35.50 -18.96
C THR A 157 57.26 -34.60 -17.78
N ALA A 158 58.44 -34.80 -17.16
CA ALA A 158 58.91 -33.93 -16.08
C ALA A 158 59.22 -32.49 -16.57
N ALA A 159 59.79 -32.35 -17.78
CA ALA A 159 60.02 -31.05 -18.40
C ALA A 159 58.70 -30.32 -18.73
N LEU A 160 57.68 -31.06 -19.16
CA LEU A 160 56.33 -30.55 -19.44
C LEU A 160 55.65 -29.97 -18.19
N VAL A 161 55.72 -30.67 -17.07
CA VAL A 161 55.18 -30.19 -15.78
C VAL A 161 55.94 -28.95 -15.31
N THR A 162 57.26 -28.89 -15.53
CA THR A 162 58.07 -27.72 -15.18
C THR A 162 57.72 -26.50 -16.02
N ALA A 163 57.54 -26.67 -17.35
CA ALA A 163 57.09 -25.60 -18.24
C ALA A 163 55.69 -25.08 -17.84
N ALA A 164 54.77 -25.98 -17.49
CA ALA A 164 53.43 -25.61 -17.05
C ALA A 164 53.41 -24.86 -15.70
N ILE A 165 54.27 -25.22 -14.74
CA ILE A 165 54.43 -24.50 -13.47
C ILE A 165 54.96 -23.07 -13.72
N ASN A 166 55.80 -22.90 -14.74
CA ASN A 166 56.37 -21.59 -15.12
C ASN A 166 55.49 -20.79 -16.10
N GLY A 167 54.38 -21.36 -16.59
CA GLY A 167 53.46 -20.71 -17.53
C GLY A 167 53.89 -20.72 -19.00
N GLU A 168 54.84 -21.59 -19.38
CA GLU A 168 55.40 -21.71 -20.73
C GLU A 168 54.70 -22.80 -21.55
N ASP A 169 54.60 -22.62 -22.88
CA ASP A 169 54.15 -23.69 -23.78
C ASP A 169 55.25 -24.72 -24.11
N LEU A 170 54.88 -25.80 -24.82
CA LEU A 170 55.78 -26.89 -25.22
C LEU A 170 56.97 -26.47 -26.13
N ALA A 171 56.98 -25.23 -26.62
CA ALA A 171 58.04 -24.66 -27.45
C ALA A 171 58.84 -23.55 -26.73
N GLY A 172 58.60 -23.31 -25.43
CA GLY A 172 59.30 -22.33 -24.63
C GLY A 172 58.89 -20.88 -24.92
N ARG A 173 57.65 -20.64 -25.38
CA ARG A 173 57.12 -19.30 -25.59
C ARG A 173 56.12 -18.94 -24.49
N ASP A 174 56.12 -17.66 -24.14
CA ASP A 174 55.15 -17.08 -23.23
C ASP A 174 53.77 -17.06 -23.90
N PHE A 175 52.72 -17.44 -23.18
CA PHE A 175 51.38 -17.72 -23.72
C PHE A 175 50.67 -16.48 -24.32
N ALA A 176 51.29 -15.30 -24.25
CA ALA A 176 50.66 -14.00 -24.39
C ALA A 176 50.94 -13.23 -25.70
N THR A 177 51.53 -13.83 -26.75
CA THR A 177 51.84 -13.05 -27.96
C THR A 177 51.53 -13.72 -29.32
N GLU A 178 50.72 -12.99 -30.10
CA GLU A 178 50.49 -12.99 -31.56
C GLU A 178 49.42 -13.92 -32.18
N TYR A 179 48.22 -13.36 -32.44
CA TYR A 179 47.62 -13.29 -33.78
C TYR A 179 46.64 -12.08 -33.89
N GLU A 180 46.79 -11.30 -34.96
CA GLU A 180 46.20 -9.97 -35.20
C GLU A 180 44.93 -10.02 -36.08
N PHE A 181 44.04 -9.02 -35.90
CA PHE A 181 42.78 -8.73 -36.61
C PHE A 181 41.49 -9.44 -36.14
N GLY A 182 40.97 -8.91 -35.05
CA GLY A 182 39.71 -9.20 -34.39
C GLY A 182 39.95 -8.86 -32.92
N VAL A 183 39.12 -8.02 -32.29
CA VAL A 183 39.28 -7.79 -30.85
C VAL A 183 39.12 -9.16 -30.19
N ASP A 184 40.19 -9.70 -29.64
CA ASP A 184 40.22 -11.07 -29.14
C ASP A 184 39.13 -11.21 -28.07
N ALA A 185 38.14 -12.09 -28.31
CA ALA A 185 37.01 -12.28 -27.40
C ALA A 185 37.49 -12.60 -25.98
N ARG A 186 38.63 -13.28 -25.85
CA ARG A 186 39.27 -13.51 -24.55
C ARG A 186 39.76 -12.21 -23.93
N THR A 187 40.48 -11.35 -24.66
CA THR A 187 40.87 -10.01 -24.22
C THR A 187 39.66 -9.14 -23.85
N VAL A 188 38.57 -9.20 -24.60
CA VAL A 188 37.32 -8.49 -24.27
C VAL A 188 36.72 -9.02 -22.97
N HIS A 189 36.67 -10.35 -22.79
CA HIS A 189 36.20 -10.99 -21.56
C HIS A 189 37.10 -10.70 -20.35
N GLU A 190 38.42 -10.74 -20.53
CA GLU A 190 39.41 -10.41 -19.51
C GLU A 190 39.31 -8.95 -19.11
N ARG A 191 39.08 -8.04 -20.07
CA ARG A 191 38.83 -6.63 -19.79
C ARG A 191 37.52 -6.40 -19.06
N ALA A 192 36.43 -7.07 -19.43
CA ALA A 192 35.17 -7.02 -18.70
C ALA A 192 35.32 -7.54 -17.25
N ALA A 193 36.04 -8.65 -17.06
CA ALA A 193 36.34 -9.20 -15.73
C ALA A 193 37.26 -8.28 -14.90
N ALA A 194 38.22 -7.60 -15.54
CA ALA A 194 39.08 -6.61 -14.89
C ALA A 194 38.27 -5.38 -14.45
N LEU A 195 37.41 -4.84 -15.32
CA LEU A 195 36.52 -3.73 -15.03
C LEU A 195 35.50 -4.07 -13.92
N GLU A 196 34.98 -5.31 -13.90
CA GLU A 196 34.16 -5.81 -12.79
C GLU A 196 34.96 -5.90 -11.50
N THR A 197 36.24 -6.28 -11.56
CA THR A 197 37.14 -6.32 -10.40
C THR A 197 37.46 -4.91 -9.89
N GLU A 198 37.69 -3.96 -10.80
CA GLU A 198 37.88 -2.54 -10.51
C GLU A 198 36.62 -1.96 -9.86
N LEU A 199 35.43 -2.21 -10.42
CA LEU A 199 34.15 -1.85 -9.83
C LEU A 199 33.98 -2.44 -8.43
N ASN A 200 34.27 -3.73 -8.25
CA ASN A 200 34.22 -4.42 -6.96
C ASN A 200 35.27 -3.90 -5.95
N THR A 201 36.35 -3.30 -6.43
CA THR A 201 37.41 -2.70 -5.61
C THR A 201 37.03 -1.27 -5.22
N ALA A 202 36.50 -0.47 -6.15
CA ALA A 202 35.91 0.83 -5.86
C ALA A 202 34.77 0.71 -4.84
N HIS A 203 33.92 -0.31 -4.95
CA HIS A 203 32.89 -0.62 -3.96
C HIS A 203 33.44 -0.93 -2.56
N ARG A 204 34.66 -1.48 -2.48
CA ARG A 204 35.37 -1.70 -1.21
C ARG A 204 36.02 -0.42 -0.68
N GLY A 205 36.48 0.47 -1.57
CA GLY A 205 37.06 1.77 -1.25
C GLY A 205 36.05 2.83 -0.78
N GLN A 206 34.77 2.68 -1.13
CA GLN A 206 33.65 3.54 -0.73
C GLN A 206 33.68 4.99 -1.26
N ASP A 207 34.48 5.28 -2.30
CA ASP A 207 34.46 6.57 -2.99
C ASP A 207 33.38 6.57 -4.08
N ALA A 208 32.40 7.47 -3.99
CA ALA A 208 31.26 7.53 -4.90
C ALA A 208 31.65 7.89 -6.34
N THR A 209 32.67 8.71 -6.53
CA THR A 209 33.13 9.17 -7.85
C THR A 209 33.90 8.04 -8.55
N GLU A 210 34.74 7.32 -7.80
CA GLU A 210 35.46 6.15 -8.32
C GLU A 210 34.51 5.00 -8.64
N ILE A 211 33.46 4.79 -7.83
CA ILE A 211 32.42 3.80 -8.10
C ILE A 211 31.66 4.15 -9.39
N ALA A 212 31.25 5.40 -9.56
CA ALA A 212 30.54 5.86 -10.76
C ALA A 212 31.42 5.70 -12.02
N THR A 213 32.69 6.12 -11.93
CA THR A 213 33.65 6.03 -13.04
C THR A 213 33.94 4.58 -13.43
N ALA A 214 34.21 3.70 -12.46
CA ALA A 214 34.47 2.29 -12.72
C ALA A 214 33.21 1.56 -13.23
N ARG A 215 32.03 1.98 -12.79
CA ARG A 215 30.75 1.45 -13.26
C ARG A 215 30.50 1.85 -14.71
N GLU A 216 30.69 3.12 -15.04
CA GLU A 216 30.51 3.63 -16.39
C GLU A 216 31.47 2.95 -17.38
N ALA A 217 32.74 2.79 -16.99
CA ALA A 217 33.73 2.09 -17.81
C ALA A 217 33.35 0.61 -18.08
N LEU A 218 32.80 -0.10 -17.08
CA LEU A 218 32.31 -1.47 -17.26
C LEU A 218 31.10 -1.51 -18.19
N LEU A 219 30.11 -0.63 -17.98
CA LEU A 219 28.90 -0.59 -18.80
C LEU A 219 29.23 -0.21 -20.26
N GLU A 220 30.08 0.78 -20.48
CA GLU A 220 30.52 1.18 -21.83
C GLU A 220 31.23 0.01 -22.54
N HIS A 221 32.11 -0.72 -21.86
CA HIS A 221 32.79 -1.88 -22.42
C HIS A 221 31.83 -3.01 -22.77
N LEU A 222 30.86 -3.32 -21.89
CA LEU A 222 29.83 -4.33 -22.16
C LEU A 222 28.88 -3.91 -23.28
N HIS A 223 28.62 -2.61 -23.45
CA HIS A 223 27.82 -2.08 -24.56
C HIS A 223 28.54 -2.22 -25.90
N LEU A 224 29.82 -1.81 -25.96
CA LEU A 224 30.59 -1.76 -27.20
C LEU A 224 30.92 -3.15 -27.78
N TYR A 225 31.06 -4.16 -26.91
CA TYR A 225 31.46 -5.51 -27.29
C TYR A 225 30.42 -6.57 -26.90
N ARG A 226 29.14 -6.19 -26.94
CA ARG A 226 28.04 -7.06 -26.51
C ARG A 226 28.05 -8.40 -27.24
N SER A 227 28.21 -8.42 -28.56
CA SER A 227 28.24 -9.64 -29.38
C SER A 227 29.35 -10.62 -29.03
N GLU A 228 30.45 -10.13 -28.47
CA GLU A 228 31.65 -10.88 -28.14
C GLU A 228 31.66 -11.37 -26.69
N VAL A 229 30.84 -10.77 -25.81
CA VAL A 229 30.82 -11.02 -24.35
C VAL A 229 29.49 -11.61 -23.86
N ASP A 230 28.47 -11.71 -24.72
CA ASP A 230 27.11 -12.14 -24.36
C ASP A 230 27.08 -13.55 -23.77
N ASN A 231 26.89 -13.64 -22.45
CA ASN A 231 26.66 -14.88 -21.71
C ASN A 231 25.96 -14.58 -20.36
N ASP A 232 25.45 -15.62 -19.70
CA ASP A 232 24.65 -15.51 -18.47
C ASP A 232 25.32 -14.69 -17.36
N ARG A 233 26.65 -14.65 -17.30
CA ARG A 233 27.42 -13.89 -16.30
C ARG A 233 27.15 -12.39 -16.37
N TRP A 234 26.94 -11.85 -17.57
CA TRP A 234 26.82 -10.41 -17.79
C TRP A 234 25.37 -9.94 -17.97
N SER A 235 24.40 -10.88 -17.96
CA SER A 235 22.96 -10.63 -18.08
C SER A 235 22.44 -9.55 -17.12
N VAL A 236 23.00 -9.51 -15.90
CA VAL A 236 22.70 -8.53 -14.85
C VAL A 236 23.06 -7.09 -15.27
N TYR A 237 24.12 -6.91 -16.06
CA TYR A 237 24.57 -5.62 -16.57
C TYR A 237 23.91 -5.23 -17.90
N TYR A 238 23.59 -6.20 -18.76
CA TYR A 238 22.87 -5.94 -20.02
C TYR A 238 21.46 -5.40 -19.79
N SER A 239 20.80 -5.82 -18.71
CA SER A 239 19.52 -5.26 -18.27
C SER A 239 19.61 -3.72 -18.12
N ARG A 240 20.71 -3.21 -17.54
CA ARG A 240 20.98 -1.78 -17.37
C ARG A 240 21.34 -1.06 -18.68
N LEU A 241 22.00 -1.74 -19.62
CA LEU A 241 22.34 -1.20 -20.93
C LEU A 241 21.12 -1.10 -21.86
N ASP A 242 20.24 -2.09 -21.82
CA ASP A 242 18.99 -2.11 -22.59
C ASP A 242 17.99 -1.02 -22.17
N HIS A 243 18.16 -0.46 -20.96
CA HIS A 243 17.43 0.71 -20.49
C HIS A 243 18.06 2.04 -20.92
N ARG A 244 19.38 2.08 -21.21
CA ARG A 244 20.12 3.31 -21.53
C ARG A 244 19.72 3.91 -22.88
N ASP A 245 19.14 3.10 -23.77
CA ASP A 245 18.76 3.46 -25.15
C ASP A 245 17.25 3.47 -25.41
N GLY A 246 16.40 3.30 -24.38
CA GLY A 246 14.94 3.22 -24.50
C GLY A 246 14.22 4.50 -24.03
N PRO A 247 12.98 4.76 -24.49
CA PRO A 247 12.17 5.85 -23.94
C PRO A 247 11.86 5.62 -22.45
N GLU A 248 11.88 6.69 -21.65
CA GLU A 248 11.43 6.64 -20.26
C GLU A 248 9.93 6.33 -20.16
N PRO A 249 9.48 5.57 -19.15
CA PRO A 249 8.06 5.32 -18.95
C PRO A 249 7.31 6.60 -18.56
N VAL A 250 6.17 6.84 -19.22
CA VAL A 250 5.35 8.04 -19.04
C VAL A 250 3.99 7.68 -18.45
N GLY A 251 3.48 8.54 -17.58
CA GLY A 251 2.18 8.32 -16.92
C GLY A 251 2.22 7.21 -15.87
N HIS A 252 1.21 7.22 -15.03
CA HIS A 252 1.13 6.36 -13.85
C HIS A 252 1.10 4.86 -14.20
N GLY A 253 0.17 4.44 -15.07
CA GLY A 253 -0.04 3.03 -15.37
C GLY A 253 1.15 2.34 -16.06
N GLN A 254 1.88 3.04 -16.94
CA GLN A 254 3.08 2.49 -17.57
C GLN A 254 4.24 2.35 -16.57
N ARG A 255 4.42 3.33 -15.67
CA ARG A 255 5.44 3.26 -14.60
C ARG A 255 5.16 2.10 -13.65
N LEU A 256 3.91 1.96 -13.20
CA LEU A 256 3.51 0.85 -12.33
C LEU A 256 3.63 -0.51 -13.02
N ALA A 257 3.20 -0.62 -14.29
CA ALA A 257 3.37 -1.83 -15.08
C ALA A 257 4.85 -2.22 -15.24
N ARG A 258 5.75 -1.26 -15.47
CA ARG A 258 7.19 -1.49 -15.53
C ARG A 258 7.72 -1.98 -14.18
N LEU A 259 7.34 -1.35 -13.07
CA LEU A 259 7.70 -1.79 -11.72
C LEU A 259 7.29 -3.24 -11.47
N HIS A 260 6.03 -3.58 -11.75
CA HIS A 260 5.52 -4.95 -11.61
C HIS A 260 6.35 -5.96 -12.40
N VAL A 261 6.60 -5.68 -13.67
CA VAL A 261 7.37 -6.57 -14.53
C VAL A 261 8.82 -6.72 -14.06
N LEU A 262 9.47 -5.63 -13.63
CA LEU A 262 10.84 -5.68 -13.08
C LEU A 262 10.89 -6.59 -11.84
N VAL A 263 9.95 -6.42 -10.91
CA VAL A 263 9.81 -7.26 -9.72
C VAL A 263 9.61 -8.73 -10.11
N ALA A 264 8.70 -9.00 -11.05
CA ALA A 264 8.41 -10.36 -11.51
C ALA A 264 9.66 -11.05 -12.09
N VAL A 265 10.39 -10.37 -12.98
CA VAL A 265 11.61 -10.90 -13.62
C VAL A 265 12.72 -11.14 -12.60
N ASN A 266 12.97 -10.16 -11.72
CA ASN A 266 14.05 -10.26 -10.72
C ASN A 266 13.77 -11.38 -9.72
N ARG A 267 12.52 -11.50 -9.26
CA ARG A 267 12.10 -12.60 -8.38
C ARG A 267 12.23 -13.96 -9.07
N ALA A 268 11.90 -14.05 -10.36
CA ALA A 268 12.08 -15.29 -11.11
C ALA A 268 13.56 -15.70 -11.20
N ARG A 269 14.46 -14.73 -11.42
CA ARG A 269 15.91 -14.96 -11.43
C ARG A 269 16.41 -15.44 -10.07
N ASP A 270 16.09 -14.70 -9.01
CA ASP A 270 16.50 -15.03 -7.64
C ASP A 270 15.92 -16.36 -7.13
N GLU A 271 14.66 -16.69 -7.43
CA GLU A 271 14.08 -17.98 -7.03
C GLU A 271 14.73 -19.16 -7.76
N ARG A 272 15.08 -19.03 -9.04
CA ARG A 272 15.85 -20.06 -9.77
C ARG A 272 17.22 -20.25 -9.13
N GLU A 273 17.95 -19.17 -8.85
CA GLU A 273 19.26 -19.23 -8.18
C GLU A 273 19.16 -19.88 -6.78
N ARG A 274 18.20 -19.47 -5.96
CA ARG A 274 17.96 -20.04 -4.63
C ARG A 274 17.56 -21.50 -4.69
N ARG A 275 16.77 -21.91 -5.69
CA ARG A 275 16.39 -23.30 -5.89
C ARG A 275 17.60 -24.15 -6.25
N ASP A 276 18.41 -23.69 -7.20
CA ASP A 276 19.59 -24.42 -7.65
C ASP A 276 20.63 -24.53 -6.52
N ALA A 277 20.80 -23.47 -5.71
CA ALA A 277 21.62 -23.50 -4.50
C ALA A 277 21.09 -24.47 -3.43
N ARG A 278 19.76 -24.54 -3.23
CA ARG A 278 19.12 -25.51 -2.32
C ARG A 278 19.34 -26.94 -2.79
N LEU A 279 19.18 -27.21 -4.09
CA LEU A 279 19.42 -28.53 -4.69
C LEU A 279 20.89 -28.94 -4.57
N ALA A 280 21.82 -28.03 -4.86
CA ALA A 280 23.26 -28.27 -4.69
C ALA A 280 23.62 -28.56 -3.22
N THR A 281 23.03 -27.84 -2.27
CA THR A 281 23.22 -28.08 -0.84
C THR A 281 22.68 -29.44 -0.40
N ALA A 282 21.49 -29.82 -0.87
CA ALA A 282 20.87 -31.11 -0.57
C ALA A 282 21.67 -32.28 -1.16
N ALA A 283 22.16 -32.14 -2.40
CA ALA A 283 23.09 -33.08 -3.01
C ALA A 283 24.38 -33.23 -2.18
N GLY A 284 24.96 -32.11 -1.71
CA GLY A 284 26.13 -32.11 -0.83
C GLY A 284 25.89 -32.77 0.54
N ARG A 285 24.63 -32.87 0.98
CA ARG A 285 24.22 -33.58 2.22
C ARG A 285 23.84 -35.04 1.99
N GLY A 286 24.05 -35.57 0.78
CA GLY A 286 23.79 -36.97 0.45
C GLY A 286 22.35 -37.29 0.04
N ALA A 287 21.54 -36.29 -0.32
CA ALA A 287 20.22 -36.54 -0.90
C ALA A 287 20.36 -37.35 -2.21
N SER A 288 19.49 -38.35 -2.40
CA SER A 288 19.50 -39.13 -3.63
C SER A 288 18.99 -38.27 -4.80
N LYS A 289 19.37 -38.63 -6.03
CA LYS A 289 18.85 -37.97 -7.23
C LYS A 289 17.31 -38.03 -7.29
N GLU A 290 16.74 -39.16 -6.87
CA GLU A 290 15.29 -39.38 -6.84
C GLU A 290 14.59 -38.42 -5.87
N ASP A 291 15.17 -38.16 -4.69
CA ASP A 291 14.61 -37.21 -3.71
C ASP A 291 14.62 -35.76 -4.25
N LEU A 292 15.71 -35.38 -4.95
CA LEU A 292 15.84 -34.06 -5.55
C LEU A 292 14.84 -33.87 -6.70
N ASP A 293 14.67 -34.89 -7.55
CA ASP A 293 13.69 -34.90 -8.64
C ASP A 293 12.26 -34.82 -8.09
N LEU A 294 11.94 -35.56 -7.02
CA LEU A 294 10.64 -35.52 -6.36
C LEU A 294 10.34 -34.13 -5.77
N ALA A 295 11.31 -33.51 -5.09
CA ALA A 295 11.17 -32.16 -4.55
C ALA A 295 10.93 -31.12 -5.66
N ARG A 296 11.64 -31.25 -6.79
CA ARG A 296 11.46 -30.38 -7.96
C ARG A 296 10.06 -30.53 -8.57
N VAL A 297 9.58 -31.77 -8.73
CA VAL A 297 8.22 -32.05 -9.21
C VAL A 297 7.17 -31.48 -8.25
N ALA A 298 7.32 -31.66 -6.95
CA ALA A 298 6.39 -31.12 -5.96
C ALA A 298 6.31 -29.59 -6.00
N ALA A 299 7.46 -28.92 -6.11
CA ALA A 299 7.52 -27.46 -6.23
C ALA A 299 6.85 -26.95 -7.52
N ARG A 300 7.10 -27.61 -8.65
CA ARG A 300 6.43 -27.31 -9.94
C ARG A 300 4.92 -27.51 -9.84
N THR A 301 4.46 -28.65 -9.32
CA THR A 301 3.02 -28.94 -9.17
C THR A 301 2.33 -27.90 -8.28
N GLY A 302 3.00 -27.46 -7.21
CA GLY A 302 2.50 -26.37 -6.37
C GLY A 302 2.37 -25.04 -7.11
N ALA A 303 3.32 -24.72 -7.99
CA ALA A 303 3.26 -23.54 -8.86
C ALA A 303 2.14 -23.65 -9.89
N GLU A 304 1.99 -24.80 -10.56
CA GLU A 304 0.91 -25.05 -11.52
C GLU A 304 -0.47 -24.91 -10.88
N ALA A 305 -0.63 -25.35 -9.63
CA ALA A 305 -1.88 -25.18 -8.90
C ALA A 305 -2.24 -23.71 -8.65
N ARG A 306 -1.25 -22.85 -8.37
CA ARG A 306 -1.44 -21.40 -8.23
C ARG A 306 -1.72 -20.70 -9.57
N MET A 307 -1.22 -21.26 -10.67
CA MET A 307 -1.39 -20.75 -12.03
C MET A 307 -2.68 -21.20 -12.74
N ALA A 308 -3.59 -21.88 -12.02
CA ALA A 308 -4.81 -22.41 -12.62
C ALA A 308 -5.63 -21.33 -13.33
N GLN A 309 -5.76 -20.15 -12.72
CA GLN A 309 -6.48 -19.00 -13.27
C GLN A 309 -5.69 -17.71 -13.04
N ILE A 310 -5.52 -16.91 -14.10
CA ILE A 310 -4.89 -15.59 -14.00
C ILE A 310 -5.84 -14.62 -13.27
N PRO A 311 -5.37 -13.93 -12.21
CA PRO A 311 -6.17 -12.97 -11.46
C PRO A 311 -6.18 -11.59 -12.14
N TRP A 312 -6.77 -11.50 -13.33
CA TRP A 312 -6.72 -10.29 -14.18
C TRP A 312 -7.19 -8.99 -13.52
N SER A 313 -8.05 -9.09 -12.50
CA SER A 313 -8.56 -7.95 -11.73
C SER A 313 -7.63 -7.50 -10.59
N ASN A 314 -6.47 -8.12 -10.45
CA ASN A 314 -5.52 -7.87 -9.37
C ASN A 314 -4.11 -7.73 -9.97
N PRO A 315 -3.64 -6.49 -10.22
CA PRO A 315 -2.40 -6.24 -10.93
C PRO A 315 -1.17 -6.76 -10.15
N ASP A 316 -1.17 -6.65 -8.82
CA ASP A 316 -0.10 -7.19 -7.97
C ASP A 316 -0.05 -8.72 -8.02
N ALA A 317 -1.20 -9.39 -7.98
CA ALA A 317 -1.25 -10.85 -8.11
C ALA A 317 -0.84 -11.31 -9.52
N CYS A 318 -1.13 -10.53 -10.57
CA CYS A 318 -0.61 -10.77 -11.92
C CYS A 318 0.91 -10.67 -11.96
N SER A 319 1.51 -9.67 -11.29
CA SER A 319 2.96 -9.53 -11.15
C SER A 319 3.59 -10.74 -10.45
N MET A 320 3.01 -11.16 -9.31
CA MET A 320 3.47 -12.34 -8.57
C MET A 320 3.36 -13.62 -9.40
N MET A 321 2.26 -13.80 -10.14
CA MET A 321 2.07 -14.93 -11.03
C MET A 321 3.04 -14.91 -12.21
N LEU A 322 3.35 -13.73 -12.78
CA LEU A 322 4.33 -13.61 -13.85
C LEU A 322 5.71 -14.07 -13.37
N GLY A 323 6.13 -13.66 -12.17
CA GLY A 323 7.42 -14.10 -11.61
C GLY A 323 7.46 -15.61 -11.38
N GLU A 324 6.37 -16.19 -10.89
CA GLU A 324 6.28 -17.63 -10.73
C GLU A 324 6.26 -18.38 -12.09
N ALA A 325 5.53 -17.85 -13.07
CA ALA A 325 5.42 -18.41 -14.41
C ALA A 325 6.79 -18.39 -15.12
N LEU A 326 7.52 -17.28 -15.03
CA LEU A 326 8.90 -17.17 -15.53
C LEU A 326 9.87 -18.12 -14.81
N THR A 327 9.67 -18.37 -13.51
CA THR A 327 10.49 -19.33 -12.75
C THR A 327 10.39 -20.74 -13.33
N TRP A 328 9.19 -21.17 -13.73
CA TRP A 328 8.88 -22.53 -14.15
C TRP A 328 8.68 -22.71 -15.66
N ARG A 329 8.87 -21.65 -16.45
CA ARG A 329 8.58 -21.59 -17.89
C ARG A 329 9.14 -22.77 -18.69
N GLU A 330 10.40 -23.10 -18.48
CA GLU A 330 11.09 -24.17 -19.23
C GLU A 330 10.68 -25.59 -18.78
N GLU A 331 10.01 -25.73 -17.63
CA GLU A 331 9.71 -27.01 -17.00
C GLU A 331 8.20 -27.34 -16.94
N SER A 332 7.35 -26.36 -17.26
CA SER A 332 5.90 -26.46 -17.22
C SER A 332 5.26 -25.77 -18.44
N PRO A 333 4.55 -26.52 -19.30
CA PRO A 333 3.80 -25.92 -20.42
C PRO A 333 2.74 -24.90 -19.96
N LEU A 334 2.13 -25.14 -18.80
CA LEU A 334 1.18 -24.19 -18.20
C LEU A 334 1.88 -22.90 -17.80
N ALA A 335 3.06 -22.98 -17.15
CA ALA A 335 3.82 -21.80 -16.78
C ALA A 335 4.26 -20.99 -18.02
N ALA A 336 4.68 -21.66 -19.09
CA ALA A 336 5.00 -21.00 -20.36
C ALA A 336 3.78 -20.27 -20.95
N GLU A 337 2.63 -20.95 -21.02
CA GLU A 337 1.38 -20.34 -21.51
C GLU A 337 0.99 -19.10 -20.68
N ARG A 338 1.08 -19.19 -19.34
CA ARG A 338 0.72 -18.11 -18.42
C ARG A 338 1.69 -16.94 -18.51
N ALA A 339 2.98 -17.20 -18.61
CA ALA A 339 3.98 -16.16 -18.85
C ALA A 339 3.70 -15.42 -20.17
N ASP A 340 3.46 -16.14 -21.26
CA ASP A 340 3.18 -15.54 -22.56
C ASP A 340 1.88 -14.70 -22.54
N GLN A 341 0.83 -15.16 -21.86
CA GLN A 341 -0.42 -14.41 -21.66
C GLN A 341 -0.23 -13.12 -20.87
N LEU A 342 0.52 -13.18 -19.76
CA LEU A 342 0.78 -12.02 -18.91
C LEU A 342 1.70 -11.01 -19.61
N ILE A 343 2.75 -11.47 -20.28
CA ILE A 343 3.65 -10.62 -21.07
C ILE A 343 2.88 -9.92 -22.19
N ALA A 344 2.03 -10.65 -22.93
CA ALA A 344 1.19 -10.06 -23.96
C ALA A 344 0.22 -9.00 -23.39
N SER A 345 -0.30 -9.22 -22.18
CA SER A 345 -1.18 -8.25 -21.51
C SER A 345 -0.44 -6.96 -21.14
N TYR A 346 0.76 -7.06 -20.56
CA TYR A 346 1.59 -5.89 -20.23
C TYR A 346 2.01 -5.10 -21.48
N ALA A 347 2.40 -5.80 -22.55
CA ALA A 347 2.75 -5.16 -23.81
C ALA A 347 1.54 -4.46 -24.45
N ALA A 348 0.39 -5.13 -24.52
CA ALA A 348 -0.81 -4.56 -25.13
C ALA A 348 -1.41 -3.40 -24.30
N SER A 349 -1.37 -3.51 -22.97
CA SER A 349 -2.05 -2.56 -22.09
C SER A 349 -1.19 -1.36 -21.74
N TRP A 350 0.13 -1.48 -21.69
CA TRP A 350 1.01 -0.41 -21.20
C TRP A 350 2.33 -0.29 -21.97
N GLY A 351 2.51 -1.04 -23.07
CA GLY A 351 3.73 -0.99 -23.88
C GLY A 351 4.97 -1.52 -23.15
N VAL A 352 4.80 -2.34 -22.11
CA VAL A 352 5.93 -2.93 -21.38
C VAL A 352 6.31 -4.26 -22.05
N ILE A 353 7.45 -4.27 -22.73
CA ILE A 353 7.98 -5.43 -23.46
C ILE A 353 8.90 -6.21 -22.52
N VAL A 354 8.71 -7.52 -22.48
CA VAL A 354 9.52 -8.46 -21.70
C VAL A 354 10.15 -9.47 -22.64
N ASP A 355 11.46 -9.64 -22.53
CA ASP A 355 12.12 -10.83 -23.07
C ASP A 355 12.17 -11.91 -21.97
N PRO A 356 11.39 -13.00 -22.10
CA PRO A 356 11.34 -14.04 -21.07
C PRO A 356 12.63 -14.85 -20.96
N VAL A 357 13.52 -14.79 -21.95
CA VAL A 357 14.81 -15.51 -21.96
C VAL A 357 15.87 -14.69 -21.22
N THR A 358 16.09 -13.45 -21.65
CA THR A 358 17.11 -12.59 -21.04
C THR A 358 16.65 -11.96 -19.72
N GLY A 359 15.33 -11.83 -19.53
CA GLY A 359 14.75 -11.02 -18.47
C GLY A 359 14.93 -9.51 -18.71
N SER A 360 15.17 -9.08 -19.95
CA SER A 360 15.18 -7.65 -20.27
C SER A 360 13.75 -7.10 -20.28
N VAL A 361 13.61 -5.88 -19.76
CA VAL A 361 12.34 -5.14 -19.70
C VAL A 361 12.52 -3.83 -20.45
N ARG A 362 11.66 -3.51 -21.41
CA ARG A 362 11.78 -2.28 -22.21
C ARG A 362 10.42 -1.65 -22.44
N ILE A 363 10.41 -0.37 -22.76
CA ILE A 363 9.21 0.36 -23.16
C ILE A 363 9.12 0.36 -24.69
N ASP A 364 7.93 0.06 -25.22
CA ASP A 364 7.61 0.21 -26.64
C ASP A 364 7.48 1.70 -26.99
N PRO A 365 8.38 2.27 -27.81
CA PRO A 365 8.28 3.68 -28.23
C PRO A 365 7.03 3.98 -29.07
N GLY A 366 6.39 2.96 -29.65
CA GLY A 366 5.16 3.11 -30.42
C GLY A 366 3.87 3.05 -29.61
N HIS A 367 3.95 2.79 -28.29
CA HIS A 367 2.77 2.69 -27.44
C HIS A 367 2.35 4.05 -26.88
N ASP A 368 1.09 4.42 -27.12
CA ASP A 368 0.50 5.66 -26.59
C ASP A 368 0.01 5.46 -25.15
N ALA A 369 0.96 5.47 -24.21
CA ALA A 369 0.65 5.29 -22.79
C ALA A 369 -0.20 6.42 -22.18
N PRO A 370 -0.02 7.71 -22.56
CA PRO A 370 -0.90 8.79 -22.10
C PRO A 370 -2.36 8.57 -22.51
N ALA A 371 -2.65 8.30 -23.79
CA ALA A 371 -4.03 8.05 -24.23
C ALA A 371 -4.64 6.83 -23.55
N ARG A 372 -3.82 5.81 -23.29
CA ARG A 372 -4.24 4.61 -22.55
C ARG A 372 -4.56 4.91 -21.08
N GLN A 373 -3.77 5.76 -20.42
CA GLN A 373 -4.02 6.22 -19.04
C GLN A 373 -5.33 7.00 -18.98
N GLU A 374 -5.52 7.97 -19.88
CA GLU A 374 -6.76 8.76 -19.98
C GLU A 374 -7.99 7.85 -20.18
N TYR A 375 -7.88 6.83 -21.05
CA TYR A 375 -8.95 5.84 -21.21
C TYR A 375 -9.20 5.03 -19.93
N ALA A 376 -8.16 4.67 -19.17
CA ALA A 376 -8.32 3.94 -17.91
C ALA A 376 -9.10 4.76 -16.88
N GLU A 377 -8.76 6.04 -16.74
CA GLU A 377 -9.42 6.97 -15.82
C GLU A 377 -10.87 7.24 -16.23
N ALA A 378 -11.12 7.46 -17.53
CA ALA A 378 -12.47 7.65 -18.05
C ALA A 378 -13.33 6.38 -17.89
N ALA A 379 -12.74 5.20 -18.10
CA ALA A 379 -13.40 3.91 -17.86
C ALA A 379 -13.73 3.69 -16.39
N ALA A 380 -12.89 4.14 -15.45
CA ALA A 380 -13.17 4.08 -14.01
C ALA A 380 -14.38 4.95 -13.63
N VAL A 381 -14.44 6.20 -14.15
CA VAL A 381 -15.60 7.08 -13.98
C VAL A 381 -16.86 6.42 -14.55
N TRP A 382 -16.81 5.89 -15.77
CA TRP A 382 -17.95 5.20 -16.36
C TRP A 382 -18.36 3.95 -15.58
N ALA A 383 -17.40 3.19 -15.02
CA ALA A 383 -17.70 2.02 -14.19
C ALA A 383 -18.46 2.39 -12.92
N ARG A 384 -18.12 3.52 -12.26
CA ARG A 384 -18.90 4.07 -11.13
C ARG A 384 -20.33 4.43 -11.53
N GLU A 385 -20.51 4.99 -12.72
CA GLU A 385 -21.84 5.31 -13.25
C GLU A 385 -22.66 4.03 -13.49
N GLN A 386 -22.05 3.00 -14.08
CA GLN A 386 -22.69 1.69 -14.26
C GLN A 386 -23.00 1.01 -12.93
N ALA A 387 -22.16 1.17 -11.91
CA ALA A 387 -22.46 0.71 -10.56
C ALA A 387 -23.71 1.39 -9.99
N ALA A 388 -23.88 2.70 -10.24
CA ALA A 388 -25.08 3.44 -9.83
C ALA A 388 -26.33 2.98 -10.59
N VAL A 389 -26.22 2.76 -11.91
CA VAL A 389 -27.30 2.18 -12.71
C VAL A 389 -27.70 0.80 -12.16
N GLY A 390 -26.73 -0.07 -11.90
CA GLY A 390 -26.96 -1.41 -11.34
C GLY A 390 -27.61 -1.38 -9.95
N ALA A 391 -27.16 -0.48 -9.08
CA ALA A 391 -27.73 -0.33 -7.73
C ALA A 391 -29.19 0.17 -7.78
N LEU A 392 -29.49 1.15 -8.64
CA LEU A 392 -30.83 1.71 -8.79
C LEU A 392 -31.80 0.76 -9.50
N ALA A 393 -31.31 -0.10 -10.40
CA ALA A 393 -32.12 -1.17 -10.99
C ALA A 393 -32.66 -2.15 -9.93
N ALA A 394 -31.92 -2.36 -8.83
CA ALA A 394 -32.34 -3.19 -7.70
C ALA A 394 -33.08 -2.41 -6.58
N ALA A 395 -33.13 -1.07 -6.65
CA ALA A 395 -33.70 -0.23 -5.62
C ALA A 395 -35.25 -0.35 -5.56
N PRO A 396 -35.85 -0.18 -4.36
CA PRO A 396 -37.30 -0.29 -4.15
C PRO A 396 -38.04 1.00 -4.56
N LEU A 397 -37.85 1.46 -5.80
CA LEU A 397 -38.51 2.63 -6.35
C LEU A 397 -39.97 2.34 -6.71
N SER A 398 -40.82 3.38 -6.71
CA SER A 398 -42.18 3.26 -7.23
C SER A 398 -42.20 2.80 -8.71
N PRO A 399 -43.18 1.98 -9.16
CA PRO A 399 -43.18 1.45 -10.53
C PRO A 399 -43.17 2.52 -11.63
N ALA A 400 -43.84 3.65 -11.40
CA ALA A 400 -43.85 4.77 -12.33
C ALA A 400 -42.52 5.55 -12.31
N GLY A 401 -41.90 5.69 -11.14
CA GLY A 401 -40.58 6.32 -11.00
C GLY A 401 -39.47 5.48 -11.61
N LYS A 402 -39.54 4.15 -11.49
CA LYS A 402 -38.48 3.24 -11.93
C LYS A 402 -38.16 3.35 -13.42
N ALA A 403 -39.17 3.33 -14.30
CA ALA A 403 -38.96 3.44 -15.73
C ALA A 403 -38.34 4.80 -16.14
N ALA A 404 -38.84 5.89 -15.55
CA ALA A 404 -38.31 7.23 -15.82
C ALA A 404 -36.86 7.39 -15.33
N VAL A 405 -36.51 6.78 -14.19
CA VAL A 405 -35.16 6.74 -13.65
C VAL A 405 -34.24 5.93 -14.56
N GLU A 406 -34.64 4.74 -15.00
CA GLU A 406 -33.87 3.91 -15.93
C GLU A 406 -33.55 4.67 -17.24
N ASP A 407 -34.54 5.35 -17.84
CA ASP A 407 -34.35 6.17 -19.05
C ASP A 407 -33.43 7.38 -18.82
N ALA A 408 -33.49 8.02 -17.65
CA ALA A 408 -32.62 9.14 -17.29
C ALA A 408 -31.16 8.67 -17.05
N LEU A 409 -30.98 7.56 -16.35
CA LEU A 409 -29.67 6.96 -16.07
C LEU A 409 -28.96 6.45 -17.33
N GLN A 410 -29.71 5.90 -18.28
CA GLN A 410 -29.14 5.46 -19.56
C GLN A 410 -28.60 6.64 -20.37
N ARG A 411 -29.29 7.79 -20.35
CA ARG A 411 -28.83 9.02 -21.02
C ARG A 411 -27.67 9.68 -20.29
N TRP A 412 -27.65 9.59 -18.96
CA TRP A 412 -26.57 10.11 -18.13
C TRP A 412 -25.26 9.34 -18.31
N SER A 413 -25.30 8.02 -18.20
CA SER A 413 -24.11 7.16 -18.28
C SER A 413 -23.60 6.93 -19.70
N GLY A 414 -24.47 7.03 -20.71
CA GLY A 414 -24.11 6.85 -22.12
C GLY A 414 -23.82 5.39 -22.49
N GLU A 415 -23.34 5.17 -23.71
CA GLU A 415 -23.05 3.83 -24.25
C GLU A 415 -21.65 3.30 -23.90
N GLY A 416 -20.77 4.16 -23.35
CA GLY A 416 -19.38 3.84 -23.02
C GLY A 416 -18.45 5.03 -23.21
N VAL A 417 -17.17 4.82 -22.93
CA VAL A 417 -16.10 5.79 -23.15
C VAL A 417 -15.60 5.69 -24.60
N ASP A 418 -15.49 6.81 -25.30
CA ASP A 418 -14.88 6.85 -26.64
C ASP A 418 -13.36 6.63 -26.52
N PRO A 419 -12.78 5.57 -27.10
CA PRO A 419 -11.33 5.35 -27.06
C PRO A 419 -10.51 6.41 -27.79
N GLN A 420 -11.11 7.22 -28.67
CA GLN A 420 -10.42 8.27 -29.42
C GLN A 420 -10.39 9.62 -28.68
N GLU A 421 -11.36 9.86 -27.80
CA GLU A 421 -11.48 11.10 -27.02
C GLU A 421 -11.93 10.82 -25.58
N PRO A 422 -11.20 9.98 -24.81
CA PRO A 422 -11.64 9.49 -23.50
C PRO A 422 -11.88 10.62 -22.47
N TRP A 423 -11.09 11.69 -22.50
CA TRP A 423 -11.21 12.83 -21.59
C TRP A 423 -12.57 13.55 -21.68
N THR A 424 -13.25 13.48 -22.82
CA THR A 424 -14.58 14.11 -22.99
C THR A 424 -15.61 13.54 -22.01
N HIS A 425 -15.46 12.28 -21.60
CA HIS A 425 -16.35 11.65 -20.61
C HIS A 425 -16.14 12.21 -19.20
N ILE A 426 -14.87 12.53 -18.87
CA ILE A 426 -14.45 13.11 -17.60
C ILE A 426 -14.85 14.59 -17.56
N ASP A 427 -14.46 15.38 -18.56
CA ASP A 427 -14.70 16.83 -18.61
C ASP A 427 -16.20 17.18 -18.57
N ALA A 428 -17.05 16.32 -19.16
CA ALA A 428 -18.49 16.52 -19.19
C ALA A 428 -19.22 16.00 -17.94
N GLN A 429 -18.53 15.47 -16.93
CA GLN A 429 -19.15 14.78 -15.78
C GLN A 429 -20.16 15.66 -15.02
N ASP A 430 -19.83 16.93 -14.77
CA ASP A 430 -20.71 17.87 -14.06
C ASP A 430 -21.91 18.27 -14.91
N GLU A 431 -21.69 18.53 -16.19
CA GLU A 431 -22.76 18.84 -17.13
C GLU A 431 -23.71 17.63 -17.30
N ARG A 432 -23.16 16.41 -17.33
CA ARG A 432 -23.95 15.15 -17.37
C ARG A 432 -24.74 14.97 -16.08
N ARG A 433 -24.17 15.26 -14.90
CA ARG A 433 -24.91 15.22 -13.61
C ARG A 433 -26.02 16.26 -13.55
N ALA A 434 -25.78 17.47 -14.04
CA ALA A 434 -26.79 18.52 -14.11
C ALA A 434 -27.95 18.15 -15.05
N ARG A 435 -27.65 17.53 -16.20
CA ARG A 435 -28.66 16.97 -17.10
C ARG A 435 -29.47 15.86 -16.44
N LEU A 436 -28.82 14.93 -15.73
CA LEU A 436 -29.53 13.90 -14.95
C LEU A 436 -30.49 14.53 -13.94
N ALA A 437 -30.05 15.55 -13.19
CA ALA A 437 -30.92 16.24 -12.23
C ALA A 437 -32.15 16.85 -12.92
N ALA A 438 -31.97 17.51 -14.06
CA ALA A 438 -33.08 18.08 -14.84
C ALA A 438 -34.04 17.01 -15.38
N ASP A 439 -33.52 15.86 -15.82
CA ASP A 439 -34.33 14.72 -16.26
C ASP A 439 -35.16 14.12 -15.11
N LEU A 440 -34.56 13.99 -13.93
CA LEU A 440 -35.25 13.50 -12.73
C LEU A 440 -36.30 14.50 -12.22
N ASP A 441 -36.06 15.81 -12.33
CA ASP A 441 -37.04 16.86 -12.03
C ASP A 441 -38.25 16.75 -12.98
N ALA A 442 -38.00 16.54 -14.28
CA ALA A 442 -39.04 16.35 -15.28
C ALA A 442 -39.86 15.08 -15.06
N ALA A 443 -39.25 14.03 -14.49
CA ALA A 443 -39.89 12.76 -14.15
C ALA A 443 -40.90 12.86 -12.98
N LYS A 444 -40.89 13.96 -12.21
CA LYS A 444 -41.81 14.21 -11.07
C LYS A 444 -41.86 13.03 -10.08
N LEU A 445 -40.68 12.53 -9.71
CA LEU A 445 -40.54 11.47 -8.72
C LEU A 445 -41.13 11.89 -7.37
N SER A 446 -41.52 10.91 -6.56
CA SER A 446 -41.79 11.18 -5.15
C SER A 446 -40.52 11.67 -4.45
N GLU A 447 -40.66 12.46 -3.38
CA GLU A 447 -39.52 12.95 -2.61
C GLU A 447 -38.62 11.81 -2.10
N SER A 448 -39.23 10.70 -1.68
CA SER A 448 -38.52 9.48 -1.26
C SER A 448 -37.77 8.80 -2.41
N ASP A 449 -38.43 8.60 -3.56
CA ASP A 449 -37.76 8.02 -4.74
C ASP A 449 -36.60 8.92 -5.21
N ARG A 450 -36.80 10.25 -5.19
CA ARG A 450 -35.77 11.22 -5.58
C ARG A 450 -34.56 11.16 -4.63
N ALA A 451 -34.79 11.14 -3.32
CA ALA A 451 -33.73 11.01 -2.33
C ALA A 451 -32.92 9.70 -2.50
N VAL A 452 -33.58 8.59 -2.85
CA VAL A 452 -32.89 7.32 -3.16
C VAL A 452 -32.00 7.46 -4.39
N VAL A 453 -32.49 8.08 -5.46
CA VAL A 453 -31.73 8.27 -6.70
C VAL A 453 -30.53 9.19 -6.49
N ASP A 454 -30.76 10.40 -5.94
CA ASP A 454 -29.69 11.39 -5.73
C ASP A 454 -28.61 10.82 -4.80
N PHE A 455 -28.99 10.26 -3.64
CA PHE A 455 -28.02 9.66 -2.74
C PHE A 455 -27.23 8.53 -3.39
N THR A 456 -27.89 7.64 -4.15
CA THR A 456 -27.19 6.50 -4.77
C THR A 456 -26.19 6.94 -5.83
N VAL A 457 -26.57 7.90 -6.68
CA VAL A 457 -25.70 8.44 -7.73
C VAL A 457 -24.49 9.14 -7.12
N ASP A 458 -24.71 10.01 -6.14
CA ASP A 458 -23.68 10.87 -5.56
C ASP A 458 -22.75 10.05 -4.64
N TYR A 459 -23.28 9.09 -3.88
CA TYR A 459 -22.49 8.14 -3.08
C TYR A 459 -21.56 7.29 -3.94
N LEU A 460 -22.05 6.71 -5.05
CA LEU A 460 -21.23 5.86 -5.94
C LEU A 460 -20.27 6.64 -6.84
N ARG A 461 -20.54 7.94 -7.07
CA ARG A 461 -19.55 8.87 -7.63
C ARG A 461 -18.45 9.23 -6.62
N GLY A 462 -18.65 8.96 -5.33
CA GLY A 462 -17.73 9.34 -4.25
C GLY A 462 -17.82 10.82 -3.86
N ASP A 463 -18.89 11.51 -4.23
CA ASP A 463 -19.10 12.95 -3.93
C ASP A 463 -20.45 13.15 -3.25
N VAL A 464 -20.46 13.24 -1.92
CA VAL A 464 -21.67 13.48 -1.11
C VAL A 464 -21.62 14.83 -0.41
N ARG A 465 -20.75 15.74 -0.86
CA ARG A 465 -20.44 17.01 -0.17
C ARG A 465 -21.64 17.95 -0.11
N ASP A 466 -22.42 17.96 -1.19
CA ASP A 466 -23.59 18.82 -1.34
C ASP A 466 -24.88 18.18 -0.81
N LEU A 467 -24.81 16.92 -0.32
CA LEU A 467 -25.97 16.26 0.27
C LEU A 467 -26.16 16.63 1.74
N ASP A 468 -27.40 16.96 2.09
CA ASP A 468 -27.84 16.91 3.49
C ASP A 468 -27.99 15.44 3.89
N LEU A 469 -27.01 14.92 4.63
CA LEU A 469 -26.98 13.52 5.07
C LEU A 469 -28.18 13.13 5.96
N LEU A 470 -28.77 14.09 6.70
CA LEU A 470 -29.98 13.85 7.49
C LEU A 470 -31.24 13.68 6.65
N ASP A 471 -31.23 14.08 5.39
CA ASP A 471 -32.36 13.95 4.46
C ASP A 471 -32.16 12.78 3.47
N THR A 472 -31.09 12.00 3.63
CA THR A 472 -30.81 10.82 2.80
C THR A 472 -31.67 9.61 3.18
N PRO A 473 -31.89 8.63 2.28
CA PRO A 473 -32.60 7.39 2.58
C PRO A 473 -31.85 6.49 3.57
N VAL A 474 -32.60 5.71 4.35
CA VAL A 474 -32.04 4.65 5.22
C VAL A 474 -31.84 3.38 4.41
N LEU A 475 -30.60 3.06 4.07
CA LEU A 475 -30.25 1.89 3.23
C LEU A 475 -29.72 0.69 4.04
N VAL A 476 -29.22 0.94 5.24
CA VAL A 476 -28.67 -0.08 6.14
C VAL A 476 -29.42 0.01 7.47
N ASP A 477 -29.92 -1.13 7.96
CA ASP A 477 -30.55 -1.18 9.29
C ASP A 477 -29.48 -1.06 10.38
N PRO A 478 -29.57 -0.08 11.31
CA PRO A 478 -28.56 0.11 12.34
C PRO A 478 -28.34 -1.09 13.26
N GLY A 479 -29.35 -1.93 13.49
CA GLY A 479 -29.18 -3.15 14.29
C GLY A 479 -28.50 -4.29 13.55
N VAL A 480 -28.65 -4.35 12.22
CA VAL A 480 -27.92 -5.30 11.35
C VAL A 480 -26.47 -4.85 11.18
N GLU A 481 -26.27 -3.54 10.99
CA GLU A 481 -24.97 -2.86 10.95
C GLU A 481 -24.13 -3.20 12.20
N ALA A 482 -24.70 -3.00 13.39
CA ALA A 482 -24.02 -3.22 14.66
C ALA A 482 -23.49 -4.66 14.85
N ARG A 483 -24.09 -5.68 14.20
CA ARG A 483 -23.66 -7.09 14.33
C ARG A 483 -22.19 -7.30 13.98
N GLY A 484 -21.65 -6.54 13.02
CA GLY A 484 -20.25 -6.66 12.63
C GLY A 484 -19.26 -6.33 13.75
N ARG A 485 -19.58 -5.34 14.60
CA ARG A 485 -18.71 -4.89 15.69
C ARG A 485 -18.84 -5.69 16.99
N ILE A 486 -19.96 -6.40 17.19
CA ILE A 486 -20.26 -7.03 18.48
C ILE A 486 -19.19 -8.04 18.91
N GLY A 487 -18.62 -8.81 17.98
CA GLY A 487 -17.59 -9.80 18.31
C GLY A 487 -16.34 -9.15 18.93
N ALA A 488 -15.81 -8.11 18.29
CA ALA A 488 -14.68 -7.34 18.80
C ALA A 488 -15.02 -6.65 20.13
N LEU A 489 -16.22 -6.07 20.24
CA LEU A 489 -16.68 -5.39 21.45
C LEU A 489 -16.78 -6.35 22.65
N LEU A 490 -17.27 -7.58 22.44
CA LEU A 490 -17.32 -8.62 23.46
C LEU A 490 -15.92 -9.12 23.86
N ALA A 491 -14.99 -9.21 22.90
CA ALA A 491 -13.59 -9.53 23.20
C ALA A 491 -12.93 -8.45 24.07
N TYR A 492 -13.12 -7.17 23.73
CA TYR A 492 -12.64 -6.07 24.56
C TYR A 492 -13.30 -6.05 25.95
N TYR A 493 -14.58 -6.41 26.04
CA TYR A 493 -15.27 -6.51 27.33
C TYR A 493 -14.72 -7.65 28.18
N ALA A 494 -14.48 -8.83 27.60
CA ALA A 494 -13.84 -9.96 28.27
C ALA A 494 -12.44 -9.61 28.80
N ASP A 495 -11.69 -8.81 28.04
CA ASP A 495 -10.36 -8.31 28.42
C ASP A 495 -10.38 -7.11 29.38
N GLN A 496 -11.56 -6.65 29.81
CA GLN A 496 -11.78 -5.46 30.65
C GLN A 496 -11.24 -4.16 30.02
N ALA A 497 -11.12 -4.11 28.69
CA ALA A 497 -10.69 -2.94 27.93
C ALA A 497 -11.84 -1.94 27.70
N VAL A 498 -13.09 -2.41 27.70
CA VAL A 498 -14.29 -1.56 27.61
C VAL A 498 -15.27 -1.84 28.74
N SER A 499 -16.13 -0.85 29.04
CA SER A 499 -17.13 -0.95 30.09
C SER A 499 -18.39 -1.68 29.61
N ALA A 500 -19.18 -2.21 30.54
CA ALA A 500 -20.51 -2.75 30.22
C ALA A 500 -21.47 -1.68 29.66
N GLN A 501 -21.25 -0.40 30.01
CA GLN A 501 -22.03 0.72 29.47
C GLN A 501 -21.74 0.89 27.97
N THR A 502 -20.47 0.84 27.56
CA THR A 502 -20.08 0.92 26.14
C THR A 502 -20.71 -0.20 25.32
N VAL A 503 -20.77 -1.43 25.87
CA VAL A 503 -21.52 -2.53 25.24
C VAL A 503 -23.01 -2.19 25.14
N ALA A 504 -23.61 -1.67 26.22
CA ALA A 504 -25.03 -1.35 26.26
C ALA A 504 -25.44 -0.25 25.27
N GLU A 505 -24.57 0.73 25.04
CA GLU A 505 -24.78 1.81 24.06
C GLU A 505 -24.94 1.24 22.64
N GLU A 506 -24.14 0.24 22.25
CA GLU A 506 -24.31 -0.43 20.95
C GLU A 506 -25.55 -1.31 20.85
N LEU A 507 -26.01 -1.84 21.98
CA LEU A 507 -27.21 -2.70 21.99
C LEU A 507 -28.50 -1.92 21.74
N VAL A 508 -28.51 -0.60 21.94
CA VAL A 508 -29.72 0.24 21.83
C VAL A 508 -30.37 0.12 20.45
N VAL A 509 -29.56 0.07 19.39
CA VAL A 509 -30.05 -0.02 18.02
C VAL A 509 -30.45 -1.44 17.61
N MET A 510 -30.07 -2.47 18.37
CA MET A 510 -30.32 -3.87 18.03
C MET A 510 -31.74 -4.33 18.38
N SER A 511 -32.20 -5.43 17.76
CA SER A 511 -33.50 -6.03 18.08
C SER A 511 -33.49 -6.62 19.50
N PRO A 512 -34.64 -6.73 20.20
CA PRO A 512 -34.68 -7.33 21.54
C PRO A 512 -34.09 -8.75 21.60
N ALA A 513 -34.25 -9.54 20.53
CA ALA A 513 -33.68 -10.87 20.42
C ALA A 513 -32.14 -10.82 20.33
N ASP A 514 -31.59 -9.96 19.46
CA ASP A 514 -30.14 -9.78 19.34
C ASP A 514 -29.53 -9.22 20.63
N GLN A 515 -30.20 -8.28 21.29
CA GLN A 515 -29.77 -7.75 22.59
C GLN A 515 -29.66 -8.87 23.64
N GLU A 516 -30.61 -9.80 23.67
CA GLU A 516 -30.56 -10.91 24.61
C GLU A 516 -29.43 -11.90 24.27
N THR A 517 -29.16 -12.13 22.99
CA THR A 517 -27.99 -12.92 22.56
C THR A 517 -26.68 -12.33 23.10
N VAL A 518 -26.46 -11.02 22.93
CA VAL A 518 -25.24 -10.37 23.44
C VAL A 518 -25.19 -10.36 24.97
N ARG A 519 -26.32 -10.07 25.64
CA ARG A 519 -26.41 -10.09 27.10
C ARG A 519 -26.13 -11.49 27.68
N ALA A 520 -26.55 -12.55 27.01
CA ALA A 520 -26.26 -13.92 27.43
C ALA A 520 -24.75 -14.20 27.43
N ILE A 521 -24.04 -13.80 26.37
CA ILE A 521 -22.57 -13.92 26.28
C ILE A 521 -21.91 -13.06 27.36
N GLY A 522 -22.35 -11.81 27.53
CA GLY A 522 -21.84 -10.92 28.58
C GLY A 522 -22.01 -11.46 30.00
N ARG A 523 -23.13 -12.16 30.29
CA ARG A 523 -23.33 -12.84 31.57
C ARG A 523 -22.38 -14.03 31.75
N ALA A 524 -22.14 -14.82 30.70
CA ALA A 524 -21.18 -15.92 30.73
C ALA A 524 -19.75 -15.42 30.98
N ILE A 525 -19.32 -14.35 30.29
CA ILE A 525 -18.04 -13.67 30.54
C ILE A 525 -17.93 -13.24 32.00
N LYS A 526 -18.97 -12.57 32.53
CA LYS A 526 -19.00 -12.11 33.93
C LYS A 526 -18.97 -13.27 34.93
N ALA A 527 -19.50 -14.44 34.57
CA ALA A 527 -19.43 -15.65 35.37
C ALA A 527 -18.06 -16.35 35.33
N GLY A 528 -17.11 -15.84 34.53
CA GLY A 528 -15.77 -16.42 34.36
C GLY A 528 -15.72 -17.56 33.34
N GLU A 529 -16.76 -17.71 32.52
CA GLU A 529 -16.81 -18.68 31.43
C GLU A 529 -16.06 -18.15 30.20
N LYS A 530 -15.75 -19.04 29.25
CA LYS A 530 -15.12 -18.72 27.96
C LYS A 530 -16.08 -19.02 26.79
N PRO A 531 -17.14 -18.22 26.61
CA PRO A 531 -18.09 -18.42 25.52
C PRO A 531 -17.47 -18.10 24.15
N GLU A 532 -18.10 -18.57 23.08
CA GLU A 532 -17.86 -18.05 21.72
C GLU A 532 -18.24 -16.56 21.70
N LEU A 533 -17.32 -15.72 21.24
CA LEU A 533 -17.44 -14.26 21.36
C LEU A 533 -18.09 -13.63 20.13
N ASP A 534 -18.09 -14.31 18.99
CA ASP A 534 -18.75 -13.84 17.77
C ASP A 534 -20.11 -14.54 17.55
N PRO A 535 -21.22 -13.90 17.97
CA PRO A 535 -22.56 -14.44 17.73
C PRO A 535 -23.00 -14.40 16.25
N TRP A 536 -22.33 -13.64 15.38
CA TRP A 536 -22.70 -13.51 13.96
C TRP A 536 -21.51 -13.69 13.00
N PRO A 537 -20.95 -14.91 12.88
CA PRO A 537 -19.80 -15.16 12.03
C PRO A 537 -19.96 -14.71 10.58
N GLY A 538 -18.98 -13.94 10.13
CA GLY A 538 -18.88 -13.40 8.76
C GLY A 538 -19.70 -12.12 8.53
N TYR A 539 -20.34 -11.54 9.56
CA TYR A 539 -20.79 -10.15 9.49
C TYR A 539 -19.57 -9.22 9.50
N VAL A 540 -19.55 -8.30 8.56
CA VAL A 540 -18.42 -7.39 8.34
C VAL A 540 -18.45 -6.26 9.37
N ASP A 541 -17.33 -6.08 10.06
CA ASP A 541 -17.05 -4.85 10.78
C ASP A 541 -16.60 -3.76 9.79
N ARG A 542 -17.43 -2.72 9.63
CA ARG A 542 -17.17 -1.59 8.73
C ARG A 542 -15.96 -0.75 9.15
N GLU A 543 -15.66 -0.69 10.44
CA GLU A 543 -14.51 0.08 10.94
C GLU A 543 -13.20 -0.67 10.66
N GLU A 544 -13.16 -1.98 10.95
CA GLU A 544 -12.01 -2.82 10.61
C GLU A 544 -11.77 -2.87 9.10
N LEU A 545 -12.84 -2.99 8.31
CA LEU A 545 -12.76 -2.99 6.85
C LEU A 545 -12.25 -1.64 6.31
N LEU A 546 -12.68 -0.52 6.91
CA LEU A 546 -12.16 0.80 6.52
C LEU A 546 -10.65 0.90 6.79
N ASP A 547 -10.17 0.39 7.92
CA ASP A 547 -8.74 0.34 8.23
C ASP A 547 -7.94 -0.52 7.25
N GLU A 548 -8.51 -1.65 6.80
CA GLU A 548 -7.90 -2.48 5.75
C GLU A 548 -7.80 -1.73 4.40
N ILE A 549 -8.86 -1.02 4.00
CA ILE A 549 -8.88 -0.21 2.77
C ILE A 549 -7.88 0.94 2.87
N LEU A 550 -7.80 1.61 4.02
CA LEU A 550 -6.83 2.67 4.27
C LEU A 550 -5.39 2.16 4.17
N THR A 551 -5.14 0.97 4.72
CA THR A 551 -3.82 0.32 4.63
C THR A 551 -3.49 -0.02 3.18
N TYR A 552 -4.45 -0.54 2.42
CA TYR A 552 -4.30 -0.83 0.99
C TYR A 552 -3.97 0.43 0.18
N ALA A 553 -4.69 1.53 0.40
CA ALA A 553 -4.44 2.80 -0.27
C ALA A 553 -3.08 3.43 0.08
N ILE A 554 -2.61 3.26 1.33
CA ILE A 554 -1.27 3.71 1.75
C ILE A 554 -0.18 2.87 1.07
N ASP A 555 -0.35 1.54 1.02
CA ASP A 555 0.61 0.69 0.31
C ASP A 555 0.63 1.03 -1.19
N ALA A 556 -0.52 1.33 -1.81
CA ALA A 556 -0.58 1.81 -3.20
C ALA A 556 0.15 3.16 -3.38
N GLU A 557 -0.07 4.13 -2.50
CA GLU A 557 0.64 5.43 -2.52
C GLU A 557 2.16 5.24 -2.46
N GLU A 558 2.65 4.36 -1.58
CA GLU A 558 4.07 4.02 -1.49
C GLU A 558 4.59 3.35 -2.77
N GLN A 559 3.82 2.43 -3.35
CA GLN A 559 4.16 1.79 -4.61
C GLN A 559 4.20 2.78 -5.79
N HIS A 560 3.32 3.79 -5.79
CA HIS A 560 3.31 4.85 -6.78
C HIS A 560 4.59 5.68 -6.69
N MET A 561 4.98 6.08 -5.47
CA MET A 561 6.24 6.78 -5.24
C MET A 561 7.43 5.93 -5.68
N GLU A 562 7.46 4.64 -5.36
CA GLU A 562 8.50 3.71 -5.81
C GLU A 562 8.58 3.63 -7.35
N ALA A 563 7.44 3.58 -8.04
CA ALA A 563 7.39 3.58 -9.51
C ALA A 563 7.93 4.87 -10.12
N ASP A 564 7.67 6.03 -9.51
CA ASP A 564 8.20 7.32 -9.93
C ASP A 564 9.70 7.44 -9.67
N PHE A 565 10.18 7.01 -8.50
CA PHE A 565 11.61 7.01 -8.17
C PHE A 565 12.45 6.17 -9.13
N LEU A 566 11.89 5.09 -9.70
CA LEU A 566 12.57 4.26 -10.72
C LEU A 566 12.78 4.95 -12.07
N VAL A 567 12.19 6.13 -12.27
CA VAL A 567 12.45 6.98 -13.45
C VAL A 567 13.48 8.04 -13.13
N GLU A 568 13.45 8.59 -11.92
CA GLU A 568 14.25 9.76 -11.53
C GLU A 568 15.67 9.42 -11.06
N GLU A 569 15.91 8.24 -10.51
CA GLU A 569 17.22 7.85 -9.95
C GLU A 569 17.86 6.64 -10.67
N ASP A 570 19.20 6.69 -10.81
CA ASP A 570 20.06 5.61 -11.32
C ASP A 570 20.14 4.43 -10.31
N TYR A 571 19.02 3.73 -10.10
CA TYR A 571 18.91 2.61 -9.16
C TYR A 571 19.46 1.30 -9.74
N GLU A 572 19.88 0.36 -8.89
CA GLU A 572 20.21 -1.01 -9.35
C GLU A 572 18.93 -1.80 -9.62
N HIS A 573 18.57 -1.87 -10.91
CA HIS A 573 17.31 -2.44 -11.37
C HIS A 573 17.19 -3.97 -11.24
N ASP A 574 18.28 -4.66 -10.93
CA ASP A 574 18.41 -6.13 -10.92
C ASP A 574 18.05 -6.80 -9.57
N GLN A 575 17.88 -6.02 -8.51
CA GLN A 575 17.49 -6.50 -7.17
C GLN A 575 16.12 -5.98 -6.71
N ILE A 576 15.46 -5.14 -7.51
CA ILE A 576 14.13 -4.62 -7.20
C ILE A 576 13.15 -5.78 -7.03
N GLY A 577 12.43 -5.81 -5.91
CA GLY A 577 11.45 -6.84 -5.59
C GLY A 577 12.02 -8.11 -4.94
N VAL A 578 13.35 -8.18 -4.77
CA VAL A 578 14.06 -9.32 -4.21
C VAL A 578 14.48 -9.02 -2.78
N SER A 579 13.77 -9.63 -1.82
CA SER A 579 14.07 -9.48 -0.39
C SER A 579 14.14 -8.02 0.09
N ASP A 580 13.32 -7.16 -0.51
CA ASP A 580 13.14 -5.75 -0.19
C ASP A 580 11.68 -5.43 0.16
N GLU A 581 11.42 -4.19 0.60
CA GLU A 581 10.05 -3.76 0.95
C GLU A 581 9.15 -3.75 -0.29
N ILE A 582 9.66 -3.42 -1.48
CA ILE A 582 8.89 -3.37 -2.73
C ILE A 582 8.25 -4.74 -3.01
N GLY A 583 9.06 -5.81 -2.98
CA GLY A 583 8.58 -7.17 -3.21
C GLY A 583 7.67 -7.68 -2.09
N GLU A 584 7.92 -7.29 -0.84
CA GLU A 584 7.03 -7.61 0.29
C GLU A 584 5.68 -6.88 0.17
N ARG A 585 5.69 -5.62 -0.29
CA ARG A 585 4.49 -4.78 -0.47
C ARG A 585 3.61 -5.30 -1.58
N ILE A 586 4.14 -5.57 -2.77
CA ILE A 586 3.38 -6.16 -3.89
C ILE A 586 2.71 -7.47 -3.45
N LEU A 587 3.41 -8.32 -2.70
CA LEU A 587 2.81 -9.54 -2.15
C LEU A 587 1.70 -9.24 -1.15
N ARG A 588 1.90 -8.29 -0.22
CA ARG A 588 0.85 -7.88 0.73
C ARG A 588 -0.36 -7.31 0.01
N MET A 589 -0.16 -6.45 -0.98
CA MET A 589 -1.21 -5.82 -1.77
C MET A 589 -2.00 -6.87 -2.57
N ALA A 590 -1.33 -7.79 -3.25
CA ALA A 590 -1.98 -8.91 -3.95
C ALA A 590 -2.93 -9.68 -3.03
N LEU A 591 -2.50 -10.00 -1.80
CA LEU A 591 -3.31 -10.72 -0.82
C LEU A 591 -4.44 -9.85 -0.24
N ALA A 592 -4.14 -8.59 0.10
CA ALA A 592 -5.13 -7.65 0.62
C ALA A 592 -6.25 -7.41 -0.38
N ARG A 593 -5.91 -7.24 -1.67
CA ARG A 593 -6.87 -7.03 -2.75
C ARG A 593 -7.83 -8.20 -2.92
N GLU A 594 -7.34 -9.45 -2.86
CA GLU A 594 -8.22 -10.64 -2.90
C GLU A 594 -9.11 -10.74 -1.66
N ASN A 595 -8.58 -10.41 -0.47
CA ASN A 595 -9.39 -10.40 0.76
C ASN A 595 -10.52 -9.37 0.67
N LEU A 596 -10.19 -8.13 0.30
CA LEU A 596 -11.15 -7.03 0.15
C LEU A 596 -12.20 -7.34 -0.93
N ARG A 597 -11.79 -7.97 -2.03
CA ARG A 597 -12.70 -8.45 -3.08
C ARG A 597 -13.62 -9.56 -2.56
N ALA A 598 -13.10 -10.53 -1.81
CA ALA A 598 -13.91 -11.59 -1.20
C ALA A 598 -14.94 -11.01 -0.23
N ILE A 599 -14.56 -10.01 0.59
CA ILE A 599 -15.47 -9.29 1.47
C ILE A 599 -16.55 -8.55 0.69
N ALA A 600 -16.20 -7.87 -0.41
CA ALA A 600 -17.17 -7.20 -1.29
C ALA A 600 -18.23 -8.18 -1.83
N VAL A 601 -17.83 -9.41 -2.19
CA VAL A 601 -18.74 -10.41 -2.76
C VAL A 601 -19.52 -11.19 -1.69
N GLU A 602 -18.86 -11.61 -0.61
CA GLU A 602 -19.37 -12.63 0.32
C GLU A 602 -19.63 -12.11 1.74
N GLY A 603 -19.01 -10.98 2.13
CA GLY A 603 -19.08 -10.45 3.50
C GLY A 603 -20.52 -10.10 3.90
N LYS A 604 -21.02 -10.61 5.02
CA LYS A 604 -22.43 -10.39 5.43
C LYS A 604 -22.59 -9.00 6.04
N GLY A 605 -23.82 -8.48 6.00
CA GLY A 605 -24.16 -7.19 6.60
C GLY A 605 -23.86 -5.96 5.72
N LEU A 606 -23.05 -6.09 4.66
CA LEU A 606 -22.86 -5.04 3.65
C LEU A 606 -24.06 -4.93 2.70
N ALA A 607 -24.58 -3.72 2.51
CA ALA A 607 -25.61 -3.40 1.55
C ALA A 607 -25.08 -3.47 0.11
N PRO A 608 -25.94 -3.72 -0.90
CA PRO A 608 -25.51 -3.80 -2.30
C PRO A 608 -24.72 -2.57 -2.77
N ILE A 609 -25.15 -1.38 -2.35
CA ILE A 609 -24.49 -0.12 -2.72
C ILE A 609 -23.09 0.01 -2.08
N GLU A 610 -22.90 -0.48 -0.85
CA GLU A 610 -21.60 -0.47 -0.16
C GLU A 610 -20.60 -1.45 -0.81
N ARG A 611 -21.09 -2.59 -1.31
CA ARG A 611 -20.26 -3.54 -2.08
C ARG A 611 -19.81 -2.94 -3.41
N ALA A 612 -20.71 -2.22 -4.07
CA ALA A 612 -20.42 -1.51 -5.30
C ALA A 612 -19.38 -0.40 -5.05
N GLN A 613 -19.53 0.39 -3.97
CA GLN A 613 -18.55 1.41 -3.57
C GLN A 613 -17.18 0.78 -3.26
N LEU A 614 -17.14 -0.30 -2.48
CA LEU A 614 -15.90 -1.01 -2.17
C LEU A 614 -15.21 -1.49 -3.45
N THR A 615 -15.96 -2.11 -4.37
CA THR A 615 -15.39 -2.59 -5.64
C THR A 615 -14.82 -1.44 -6.47
N ALA A 616 -15.58 -0.35 -6.63
CA ALA A 616 -15.14 0.81 -7.39
C ALA A 616 -13.93 1.50 -6.76
N VAL A 617 -13.86 1.61 -5.43
CA VAL A 617 -12.71 2.20 -4.73
C VAL A 617 -11.46 1.36 -4.91
N LEU A 618 -11.56 0.03 -4.85
CA LEU A 618 -10.42 -0.84 -5.11
C LEU A 618 -9.93 -0.71 -6.55
N ASP A 619 -10.85 -0.67 -7.52
CA ASP A 619 -10.50 -0.50 -8.94
C ASP A 619 -9.86 0.88 -9.18
N ASP A 620 -10.35 1.94 -8.54
CA ASP A 620 -9.77 3.30 -8.64
C ASP A 620 -8.37 3.40 -8.03
N ILE A 621 -8.11 2.68 -6.93
CA ILE A 621 -6.76 2.56 -6.34
C ILE A 621 -5.83 1.85 -7.33
N ASP A 622 -6.27 0.70 -7.87
CA ASP A 622 -5.49 -0.12 -8.80
C ASP A 622 -5.15 0.63 -10.12
N ILE A 623 -6.02 1.55 -10.57
CA ILE A 623 -5.84 2.38 -11.77
C ILE A 623 -5.01 3.64 -11.48
N GLY A 624 -4.92 4.06 -10.21
CA GLY A 624 -4.25 5.28 -9.78
C GLY A 624 -5.12 6.54 -9.80
N VAL A 625 -6.43 6.42 -10.01
CA VAL A 625 -7.39 7.52 -9.81
C VAL A 625 -7.36 7.96 -8.33
N ILE A 626 -7.36 6.98 -7.42
CA ILE A 626 -7.07 7.19 -6.00
C ILE A 626 -5.58 6.92 -5.77
N SER A 627 -4.77 7.95 -6.01
CA SER A 627 -3.31 7.85 -5.91
C SER A 627 -2.72 8.03 -4.50
N ARG A 628 -3.52 8.49 -3.54
CA ARG A 628 -3.14 8.69 -2.14
C ARG A 628 -4.34 8.56 -1.23
N LYS A 629 -4.11 8.30 0.06
CA LYS A 629 -5.19 8.16 1.06
C LYS A 629 -6.20 9.31 1.03
N ALA A 630 -5.74 10.55 0.82
CA ALA A 630 -6.59 11.73 0.81
C ALA A 630 -7.58 11.79 -0.38
N HIS A 631 -7.42 10.94 -1.40
CA HIS A 631 -8.33 10.85 -2.55
C HIS A 631 -9.44 9.81 -2.35
N LEU A 632 -9.44 9.06 -1.24
CA LEU A 632 -10.55 8.17 -0.93
C LEU A 632 -11.87 8.95 -0.80
N PRO A 633 -13.01 8.34 -1.14
CA PRO A 633 -14.32 8.96 -0.91
C PRO A 633 -14.48 9.38 0.55
N GLU A 634 -15.07 10.56 0.78
CA GLU A 634 -15.34 11.06 2.13
C GLU A 634 -16.28 10.13 2.94
N MET A 635 -17.06 9.31 2.22
CA MET A 635 -17.97 8.32 2.79
C MET A 635 -17.78 6.96 2.12
N MET A 636 -17.28 5.99 2.89
CA MET A 636 -17.17 4.60 2.43
C MET A 636 -18.43 3.78 2.66
N TRP A 637 -19.19 4.05 3.72
CA TRP A 637 -20.35 3.24 4.11
C TRP A 637 -21.63 4.07 4.15
N ALA A 638 -22.73 3.46 3.72
CA ALA A 638 -24.03 4.12 3.58
C ALA A 638 -24.93 3.97 4.82
N ASP A 639 -24.36 3.49 5.93
CA ASP A 639 -25.08 3.33 7.18
C ASP A 639 -25.23 4.65 7.96
N GLU A 640 -26.19 4.69 8.86
CA GLU A 640 -26.56 5.92 9.59
C GLU A 640 -25.47 6.41 10.55
N ARG A 641 -24.62 5.52 11.08
CA ARG A 641 -23.50 5.92 11.94
C ARG A 641 -22.42 6.61 11.12
N THR A 642 -22.01 6.02 10.00
CA THR A 642 -21.02 6.64 9.10
C THR A 642 -21.50 8.00 8.58
N LYS A 643 -22.78 8.14 8.24
CA LYS A 643 -23.36 9.43 7.84
C LYS A 643 -23.31 10.46 8.97
N ALA A 644 -23.71 10.08 10.18
CA ALA A 644 -23.67 10.95 11.36
C ALA A 644 -22.25 11.38 11.70
N ASP A 645 -21.29 10.45 11.60
CA ASP A 645 -19.87 10.73 11.84
C ASP A 645 -19.29 11.68 10.81
N LEU A 646 -19.63 11.54 9.52
CA LEU A 646 -19.20 12.48 8.49
C LEU A 646 -19.79 13.89 8.71
N ASP A 647 -21.08 13.99 9.05
CA ASP A 647 -21.72 15.27 9.32
C ASP A 647 -21.12 15.98 10.54
N ARG A 648 -20.72 15.20 11.56
CA ARG A 648 -19.96 15.67 12.72
C ARG A 648 -18.54 16.11 12.33
N LEU A 649 -17.85 15.38 11.45
CA LEU A 649 -16.54 15.78 10.92
C LEU A 649 -16.62 17.11 10.15
N ARG A 650 -17.65 17.29 9.31
CA ARG A 650 -17.90 18.56 8.60
C ARG A 650 -18.10 19.74 9.56
N SER A 651 -18.79 19.51 10.68
CA SER A 651 -18.90 20.51 11.76
C SER A 651 -17.54 20.80 12.43
N GLY A 652 -16.70 19.77 12.56
CA GLY A 652 -15.28 19.86 12.94
C GLY A 652 -14.44 20.74 12.05
N ASP A 653 -14.59 20.61 10.73
CA ASP A 653 -13.85 21.41 9.77
C ASP A 653 -14.24 22.89 9.86
N GLN A 654 -15.53 23.18 10.04
CA GLN A 654 -16.00 24.55 10.31
C GLN A 654 -15.41 25.12 11.60
N ALA A 655 -15.35 24.32 12.67
CA ALA A 655 -14.73 24.73 13.93
C ALA A 655 -13.22 24.98 13.78
N ALA A 656 -12.51 24.12 13.03
CA ALA A 656 -11.09 24.26 12.72
C ALA A 656 -10.83 25.54 11.92
N GLN A 657 -11.69 25.86 10.95
CA GLN A 657 -11.61 27.08 10.16
C GLN A 657 -11.74 28.34 11.05
N VAL A 658 -12.67 28.35 12.01
CA VAL A 658 -12.80 29.46 12.98
C VAL A 658 -11.51 29.64 13.78
N LYS A 659 -10.93 28.55 14.30
CA LYS A 659 -9.67 28.61 15.05
C LYS A 659 -8.50 29.12 14.21
N SER A 660 -8.38 28.65 12.97
CA SER A 660 -7.33 29.09 12.03
C SER A 660 -7.47 30.58 11.72
N GLN A 661 -8.67 31.03 11.33
CA GLN A 661 -8.96 32.44 11.05
C GLN A 661 -8.71 33.33 12.27
N PHE A 662 -9.10 32.88 13.46
CA PHE A 662 -8.80 33.57 14.72
C PHE A 662 -7.29 33.73 14.94
N THR A 663 -6.54 32.63 14.83
CA THR A 663 -5.10 32.61 15.07
C THR A 663 -4.37 33.54 14.10
N GLU A 664 -4.72 33.50 12.82
CA GLU A 664 -4.18 34.38 11.79
C GLU A 664 -4.54 35.86 12.05
N SER A 665 -5.80 36.14 12.39
CA SER A 665 -6.24 37.50 12.68
C SER A 665 -5.52 38.10 13.89
N MET A 666 -5.42 37.35 14.99
CA MET A 666 -4.72 37.78 16.20
C MET A 666 -3.23 38.02 15.95
N THR A 667 -2.58 37.11 15.22
CA THR A 667 -1.16 37.25 14.86
C THR A 667 -0.93 38.53 14.05
N ARG A 668 -1.74 38.73 13.01
CA ARG A 668 -1.66 39.92 12.14
C ARG A 668 -1.92 41.22 12.89
N GLN A 669 -2.88 41.25 13.81
CA GLN A 669 -3.19 42.45 14.59
C GLN A 669 -2.12 42.78 15.62
N VAL A 670 -1.51 41.77 16.26
CA VAL A 670 -0.39 41.98 17.18
C VAL A 670 0.84 42.49 16.43
N GLU A 671 1.19 41.88 15.30
CA GLU A 671 2.32 42.33 14.45
C GLU A 671 2.08 43.75 13.90
N GLY A 672 0.85 44.04 13.46
CA GLY A 672 0.45 45.35 12.96
C GLY A 672 0.36 46.45 14.03
N SER A 673 0.48 46.13 15.32
CA SER A 673 0.40 47.12 16.41
C SER A 673 1.65 48.00 16.56
N GLY A 674 2.76 47.62 15.90
CA GLY A 674 4.06 48.31 16.03
C GLY A 674 4.80 48.04 17.33
N ALA A 675 4.27 47.16 18.20
CA ALA A 675 4.92 46.75 19.43
C ALA A 675 6.21 45.94 19.15
N GLN A 676 7.23 46.11 19.98
CA GLN A 676 8.52 45.40 19.90
C GLN A 676 8.72 44.55 21.17
N PRO A 677 7.98 43.43 21.32
CA PRO A 677 8.03 42.60 22.51
C PRO A 677 9.35 41.84 22.65
N SER A 678 9.75 41.56 23.89
CA SER A 678 10.78 40.53 24.14
C SER A 678 10.30 39.14 23.68
N GLU A 679 11.21 38.23 23.36
CA GLU A 679 10.85 36.86 22.93
C GLU A 679 9.93 36.15 23.94
N LYS A 680 10.17 36.35 25.25
CA LYS A 680 9.32 35.82 26.31
C LYS A 680 7.89 36.36 26.24
N ALA A 681 7.73 37.66 25.97
CA ALA A 681 6.41 38.28 25.84
C ALA A 681 5.70 37.86 24.55
N ALA A 682 6.43 37.76 23.44
CA ALA A 682 5.91 37.25 22.17
C ALA A 682 5.44 35.79 22.30
N SER A 683 6.23 34.94 22.97
CA SER A 683 5.86 33.54 23.25
C SER A 683 4.61 33.44 24.13
N ALA A 684 4.46 34.29 25.15
CA ALA A 684 3.28 34.29 26.01
C ALA A 684 2.01 34.70 25.23
N VAL A 685 2.13 35.71 24.36
CA VAL A 685 1.06 36.12 23.44
C VAL A 685 0.65 34.97 22.52
N ARG A 686 1.60 34.31 21.86
CA ARG A 686 1.30 33.15 20.98
C ARG A 686 0.60 32.02 21.75
N ALA A 687 1.04 31.72 22.97
CA ALA A 687 0.42 30.70 23.80
C ALA A 687 -1.03 31.05 24.16
N SER A 688 -1.32 32.31 24.52
CA SER A 688 -2.69 32.77 24.80
C SER A 688 -3.59 32.76 23.56
N VAL A 689 -3.07 33.11 22.39
CA VAL A 689 -3.81 32.99 21.12
C VAL A 689 -4.17 31.53 20.85
N GLY A 690 -3.22 30.60 21.03
CA GLY A 690 -3.47 29.17 20.90
C GLY A 690 -4.57 28.68 21.85
N ALA A 691 -4.48 29.02 23.14
CA ALA A 691 -5.46 28.63 24.15
C ALA A 691 -6.87 29.17 23.85
N LEU A 692 -6.99 30.45 23.50
CA LEU A 692 -8.27 31.04 23.10
C LEU A 692 -8.81 30.37 21.83
N GLY A 693 -7.95 30.09 20.86
CA GLY A 693 -8.31 29.36 19.64
C GLY A 693 -8.85 27.96 19.92
N ASP A 694 -8.26 27.22 20.86
CA ASP A 694 -8.74 25.90 21.30
C ASP A 694 -10.12 25.99 21.97
N THR A 695 -10.34 26.97 22.84
CA THR A 695 -11.66 27.18 23.45
C THR A 695 -12.71 27.56 22.41
N LEU A 696 -12.38 28.44 21.46
CA LEU A 696 -13.27 28.80 20.35
C LEU A 696 -13.60 27.59 19.46
N PHE A 697 -12.61 26.75 19.17
CA PHE A 697 -12.80 25.48 18.45
C PHE A 697 -13.80 24.57 19.19
N ASN A 698 -13.58 24.30 20.47
CA ASN A 698 -14.44 23.40 21.25
C ASN A 698 -15.89 23.90 21.31
N VAL A 699 -16.07 25.22 21.45
CA VAL A 699 -17.40 25.85 21.38
C VAL A 699 -18.01 25.67 20.00
N ALA A 700 -17.28 25.99 18.93
CA ALA A 700 -17.77 25.85 17.55
C ALA A 700 -18.08 24.40 17.15
N TYR A 701 -17.34 23.43 17.68
CA TYR A 701 -17.55 22.00 17.46
C TYR A 701 -18.83 21.47 18.14
N GLY A 702 -19.45 22.27 19.03
CA GLY A 702 -20.67 21.88 19.73
C GLY A 702 -20.44 20.95 20.92
N MET A 703 -19.25 20.97 21.54
CA MET A 703 -19.02 20.22 22.79
C MET A 703 -19.91 20.78 23.90
N THR A 704 -20.94 20.03 24.29
CA THR A 704 -21.93 20.46 25.31
C THR A 704 -21.53 20.13 26.74
N GLU A 705 -20.61 19.20 26.94
CA GLU A 705 -20.09 18.91 28.27
C GLU A 705 -19.20 20.06 28.75
N GLY A 706 -19.49 20.58 29.94
CA GLY A 706 -18.67 21.63 30.54
C GLY A 706 -18.80 23.01 29.87
N VAL A 707 -19.86 23.33 29.13
CA VAL A 707 -20.06 24.66 28.52
C VAL A 707 -19.92 25.81 29.53
N ALA A 708 -20.41 25.62 30.76
CA ALA A 708 -20.23 26.60 31.84
C ALA A 708 -18.75 26.79 32.19
N GLN A 709 -18.00 25.69 32.29
CA GLN A 709 -16.56 25.69 32.53
C GLN A 709 -15.79 26.32 31.36
N ALA A 710 -16.12 25.97 30.11
CA ALA A 710 -15.50 26.55 28.92
C ALA A 710 -15.73 28.07 28.84
N ARG A 711 -16.90 28.56 29.30
CA ARG A 711 -17.19 30.00 29.39
C ARG A 711 -16.34 30.69 30.47
N GLU A 712 -16.21 30.09 31.65
CA GLU A 712 -15.35 30.62 32.71
C GLU A 712 -13.88 30.65 32.28
N GLU A 713 -13.43 29.57 31.65
CA GLU A 713 -12.08 29.43 31.12
C GLU A 713 -11.80 30.48 30.03
N PHE A 714 -12.72 30.68 29.08
CA PHE A 714 -12.61 31.71 28.04
C PHE A 714 -12.44 33.11 28.64
N ILE A 715 -13.21 33.45 29.68
CA ILE A 715 -13.11 34.75 30.35
C ILE A 715 -11.74 34.92 31.03
N ALA A 716 -11.24 33.86 31.69
CA ALA A 716 -9.94 33.86 32.32
C ALA A 716 -8.80 34.01 31.29
N GLN A 717 -8.81 33.20 30.23
CA GLN A 717 -7.83 33.23 29.14
C GLN A 717 -7.83 34.59 28.43
N ARG A 718 -9.00 35.18 28.15
CA ARG A 718 -9.10 36.52 27.53
C ARG A 718 -8.49 37.61 28.42
N THR A 719 -8.70 37.49 29.74
CA THR A 719 -8.11 38.42 30.71
C THR A 719 -6.60 38.29 30.75
N GLU A 720 -6.09 37.06 30.77
CA GLU A 720 -4.66 36.78 30.74
C GLU A 720 -4.01 37.26 29.44
N PHE A 721 -4.67 37.03 28.30
CA PHE A 721 -4.23 37.52 27.01
C PHE A 721 -4.07 39.05 27.01
N GLY A 722 -5.04 39.78 27.58
CA GLY A 722 -4.94 41.22 27.77
C GLY A 722 -3.70 41.64 28.57
N HIS A 723 -3.37 40.93 29.66
CA HIS A 723 -2.15 41.20 30.42
C HIS A 723 -0.87 40.94 29.62
N HIS A 724 -0.85 39.89 28.79
CA HIS A 724 0.30 39.60 27.93
C HIS A 724 0.46 40.62 26.81
N LEU A 725 -0.63 41.13 26.23
CA LEU A 725 -0.61 42.24 25.26
C LEU A 725 -0.01 43.52 25.87
N VAL A 726 -0.40 43.86 27.11
CA VAL A 726 0.17 45.00 27.83
C VAL A 726 1.67 44.81 28.05
N ARG A 727 2.11 43.62 28.48
CA ARG A 727 3.54 43.30 28.65
C ARG A 727 4.32 43.31 27.34
N ALA A 728 3.65 43.01 26.22
CA ALA A 728 4.21 43.06 24.88
C ALA A 728 4.35 44.50 24.34
N GLY A 729 3.74 45.50 25.00
CA GLY A 729 3.79 46.89 24.58
C GLY A 729 2.74 47.26 23.52
N VAL A 730 1.66 46.48 23.40
CA VAL A 730 0.57 46.74 22.46
C VAL A 730 -0.25 47.95 22.93
N GLY A 731 -0.49 48.90 22.02
CA GLY A 731 -1.22 50.15 22.30
C GLY A 731 -2.71 49.94 22.61
N ALA A 732 -3.32 50.91 23.29
CA ALA A 732 -4.73 50.82 23.72
C ALA A 732 -5.72 50.66 22.56
N ASP A 733 -5.49 51.34 21.44
CA ASP A 733 -6.35 51.23 20.25
C ASP A 733 -6.28 49.83 19.62
N SER A 734 -5.08 49.27 19.47
CA SER A 734 -4.89 47.89 19.01
C SER A 734 -5.49 46.87 19.97
N MET A 735 -5.38 47.06 21.29
CA MET A 735 -6.04 46.20 22.27
C MET A 735 -7.57 46.27 22.17
N GLY A 736 -8.13 47.45 21.89
CA GLY A 736 -9.56 47.63 21.65
C GLY A 736 -10.04 46.86 20.41
N ALA A 737 -9.30 46.95 19.31
CA ALA A 737 -9.59 46.20 18.08
C ALA A 737 -9.50 44.68 18.28
N ILE A 738 -8.42 44.21 18.92
CA ILE A 738 -8.22 42.80 19.24
C ILE A 738 -9.38 42.25 20.09
N ARG A 739 -9.81 43.00 21.11
CA ARG A 739 -10.93 42.59 21.96
C ARG A 739 -12.24 42.49 21.18
N ALA A 740 -12.52 43.45 20.30
CA ALA A 740 -13.72 43.43 19.46
C ALA A 740 -13.75 42.23 18.50
N ASP A 741 -12.59 41.86 17.96
CA ASP A 741 -12.45 40.70 17.08
C ASP A 741 -12.60 39.37 17.83
N ILE A 742 -12.02 39.25 19.04
CA ILE A 742 -12.26 38.11 19.94
C ILE A 742 -13.75 37.94 20.21
N ASP A 743 -14.45 39.01 20.59
CA ASP A 743 -15.87 38.95 20.92
C ASP A 743 -16.73 38.61 19.69
N THR A 744 -16.30 39.02 18.49
CA THR A 744 -16.98 38.69 17.22
C THR A 744 -16.79 37.22 16.87
N THR A 745 -15.57 36.73 16.93
CA THR A 745 -15.24 35.33 16.68
C THR A 745 -15.92 34.40 17.69
N ALA A 746 -15.99 34.79 18.97
CA ALA A 746 -16.71 34.03 20.00
C ALA A 746 -18.22 33.91 19.72
N ARG A 747 -18.85 34.96 19.18
CA ARG A 747 -20.25 34.87 18.74
C ARG A 747 -20.43 33.92 17.56
N GLN A 748 -19.54 33.98 16.57
CA GLN A 748 -19.55 33.07 15.43
C GLN A 748 -19.38 31.62 15.87
N ALA A 749 -18.41 31.35 16.74
CA ALA A 749 -18.21 30.03 17.34
C ALA A 749 -19.46 29.54 18.08
N GLY A 750 -20.13 30.40 18.86
CA GLY A 750 -21.37 30.05 19.56
C GLY A 750 -22.52 29.67 18.61
N VAL A 751 -22.67 30.38 17.48
CA VAL A 751 -23.69 30.06 16.46
C VAL A 751 -23.42 28.70 15.82
N LEU A 752 -22.17 28.44 15.42
CA LEU A 752 -21.77 27.14 14.86
C LEU A 752 -21.95 26.01 15.86
N GLY A 753 -21.54 26.21 17.12
CA GLY A 753 -21.71 25.24 18.19
C GLY A 753 -23.16 24.88 18.47
N GLN A 754 -24.06 25.86 18.44
CA GLN A 754 -25.50 25.62 18.58
C GLN A 754 -26.05 24.80 17.40
N ALA A 755 -25.63 25.11 16.18
CA ALA A 755 -26.02 24.37 14.98
C ALA A 755 -25.50 22.91 15.04
N ALA A 756 -24.23 22.70 15.37
CA ALA A 756 -23.62 21.39 15.53
C ALA A 756 -24.32 20.55 16.61
N HIS A 757 -24.65 21.15 17.76
CA HIS A 757 -25.40 20.46 18.81
C HIS A 757 -26.84 20.10 18.37
N GLN A 758 -27.55 21.02 17.74
CA GLN A 758 -28.88 20.75 17.19
C GLN A 758 -28.83 19.60 16.18
N ARG A 759 -27.81 19.59 15.32
CA ARG A 759 -27.58 18.55 14.32
C ARG A 759 -27.34 17.18 14.96
N SER A 760 -26.51 17.11 16.01
CA SER A 760 -26.30 15.89 16.80
C SER A 760 -27.62 15.37 17.40
N ASN A 761 -28.46 16.25 17.94
CA ASN A 761 -29.77 15.85 18.49
C ASN A 761 -30.72 15.32 17.39
N GLN A 762 -30.67 15.89 16.18
CA GLN A 762 -31.45 15.41 15.05
C GLN A 762 -31.00 14.00 14.60
N TRP A 763 -29.69 13.72 14.57
CA TRP A 763 -29.17 12.38 14.30
C TRP A 763 -29.61 11.34 15.34
N GLN A 764 -29.58 11.72 16.62
CA GLN A 764 -30.08 10.86 17.69
C GLN A 764 -31.57 10.56 17.51
N ALA A 765 -32.40 11.60 17.30
CA ALA A 765 -33.83 11.45 17.08
C ALA A 765 -34.14 10.60 15.83
N ARG A 766 -33.37 10.76 14.75
CA ARG A 766 -33.49 9.97 13.52
C ARG A 766 -33.19 8.49 13.79
N THR A 767 -32.11 8.19 14.50
CA THR A 767 -31.77 6.80 14.88
C THR A 767 -32.87 6.17 15.75
N GLU A 768 -33.37 6.90 16.74
CA GLU A 768 -34.48 6.45 17.60
C GLU A 768 -35.76 6.19 16.79
N GLN A 769 -36.07 7.06 15.83
CA GLN A 769 -37.21 6.89 14.93
C GLN A 769 -37.08 5.63 14.06
N ILE A 770 -35.90 5.38 13.47
CA ILE A 770 -35.62 4.19 12.66
C ILE A 770 -35.82 2.92 13.50
N VAL A 771 -35.23 2.87 14.69
CA VAL A 771 -35.34 1.72 15.59
C VAL A 771 -36.79 1.48 16.02
N THR A 772 -37.54 2.54 16.27
CA THR A 772 -38.96 2.45 16.65
C THR A 772 -39.82 1.92 15.49
N GLN A 773 -39.64 2.46 14.28
CA GLN A 773 -40.38 2.02 13.08
C GLN A 773 -40.03 0.60 12.63
N ARG A 774 -38.78 0.16 12.86
CA ARG A 774 -38.32 -1.20 12.54
C ARG A 774 -39.16 -2.26 13.23
N ASN A 775 -39.59 -2.00 14.47
CA ASN A 775 -40.39 -2.93 15.25
C ASN A 775 -41.75 -3.26 14.59
N ASP A 776 -42.19 -2.50 13.58
CA ASP A 776 -43.50 -2.67 12.95
C ASP A 776 -43.47 -3.31 11.54
N SER A 777 -42.35 -3.32 10.79
CA SER A 777 -42.35 -3.91 9.42
C SER A 777 -40.98 -4.17 8.75
N LEU A 778 -39.97 -3.33 8.96
CA LEU A 778 -38.72 -3.37 8.19
C LEU A 778 -37.87 -4.62 8.49
N ALA A 779 -37.80 -5.03 9.77
CA ALA A 779 -37.07 -6.23 10.18
C ALA A 779 -37.66 -7.52 9.60
N GLN A 780 -38.99 -7.59 9.43
CA GLN A 780 -39.65 -8.74 8.81
C GLN A 780 -39.31 -8.86 7.31
N GLN A 781 -39.20 -7.74 6.59
CA GLN A 781 -38.86 -7.74 5.18
C GLN A 781 -37.39 -8.10 4.93
N GLN A 782 -36.46 -7.56 5.73
CA GLN A 782 -35.04 -7.84 5.58
C GLN A 782 -34.65 -9.26 6.03
N ALA A 783 -35.28 -9.81 7.08
CA ALA A 783 -35.13 -11.23 7.43
C ALA A 783 -35.60 -12.15 6.30
N ALA A 784 -36.69 -11.79 5.60
CA ALA A 784 -37.21 -12.53 4.45
C ALA A 784 -36.35 -12.39 3.17
N ALA A 785 -35.56 -11.32 3.04
CA ALA A 785 -34.59 -11.13 1.97
C ALA A 785 -33.27 -11.89 2.25
N SER A 786 -32.81 -11.85 3.50
CA SER A 786 -31.60 -12.56 3.96
C SER A 786 -31.74 -14.09 3.88
N GLY A 787 -32.96 -14.62 4.02
CA GLY A 787 -33.28 -16.04 3.81
C GLY A 787 -33.35 -16.46 2.33
N ARG A 788 -33.36 -15.50 1.40
CA ARG A 788 -33.28 -15.73 -0.04
C ARG A 788 -31.88 -15.37 -0.53
N GLY A 789 -30.91 -16.21 -0.15
CA GLY A 789 -29.61 -16.20 -0.81
C GLY A 789 -29.80 -16.19 -2.33
N SER A 790 -29.08 -15.29 -2.99
CA SER A 790 -29.04 -15.11 -4.43
C SER A 790 -29.14 -16.47 -5.14
N ARG A 791 -30.31 -16.76 -5.72
CA ARG A 791 -30.36 -17.67 -6.86
C ARG A 791 -29.67 -16.91 -7.98
N GLY A 792 -28.36 -17.13 -8.09
CA GLY A 792 -27.56 -16.60 -9.18
C GLY A 792 -28.31 -16.81 -10.49
N ALA A 793 -28.26 -15.79 -11.34
CA ALA A 793 -28.82 -15.79 -12.68
C ALA A 793 -28.49 -17.14 -13.34
N ARG A 794 -29.48 -18.02 -13.38
CA ARG A 794 -29.36 -19.32 -14.01
C ARG A 794 -29.35 -19.00 -15.50
N ALA A 795 -28.17 -19.00 -16.10
CA ALA A 795 -28.01 -19.03 -17.55
C ALA A 795 -29.04 -20.02 -18.11
N SER A 796 -29.97 -19.52 -18.91
CA SER A 796 -31.03 -20.29 -19.52
C SER A 796 -30.42 -21.28 -20.51
N LYS A 797 -29.98 -22.43 -20.01
CA LYS A 797 -29.75 -23.61 -20.85
C LYS A 797 -31.12 -24.18 -21.16
N SER A 798 -31.59 -23.97 -22.38
CA SER A 798 -32.73 -24.67 -22.95
C SER A 798 -32.41 -26.16 -22.99
N THR A 799 -32.91 -26.94 -22.02
CA THR A 799 -32.96 -28.39 -22.12
C THR A 799 -34.28 -28.77 -22.80
N GLY A 800 -34.26 -28.82 -24.13
CA GLY A 800 -35.22 -29.62 -24.89
C GLY A 800 -34.78 -31.08 -24.79
N SER A 801 -35.61 -31.90 -24.13
CA SER A 801 -35.48 -33.34 -24.17
C SER A 801 -35.89 -33.84 -25.56
N ASP A 802 -35.03 -34.57 -26.27
CA ASP A 802 -35.51 -35.74 -26.99
C ASP A 802 -34.44 -36.82 -27.16
N ARG A 803 -34.93 -38.06 -27.20
CA ARG A 803 -34.24 -39.33 -27.08
C ARG A 803 -33.46 -39.72 -28.35
N GLY A 804 -32.30 -40.35 -28.16
CA GLY A 804 -31.98 -41.63 -28.84
C GLY A 804 -30.91 -41.66 -29.94
N LYS A 805 -29.70 -42.11 -29.55
CA LYS A 805 -28.82 -43.12 -30.24
C LYS A 805 -28.08 -42.70 -31.56
N PRO A 806 -27.00 -43.42 -31.98
CA PRO A 806 -25.62 -42.92 -31.86
C PRO A 806 -24.77 -42.91 -33.16
N THR A 807 -23.50 -42.49 -33.00
CA THR A 807 -22.26 -42.75 -33.80
C THR A 807 -21.83 -41.79 -34.92
N SER A 808 -20.54 -41.38 -34.80
CA SER A 808 -19.47 -41.34 -35.83
C SER A 808 -18.69 -40.01 -35.99
N THR A 809 -17.40 -40.10 -35.65
CA THR A 809 -16.16 -39.63 -36.35
C THR A 809 -15.90 -38.18 -36.82
N HIS A 810 -14.72 -37.70 -36.37
CA HIS A 810 -13.67 -36.92 -37.07
C HIS A 810 -13.67 -35.36 -37.16
N ALA A 811 -12.69 -34.77 -36.43
CA ALA A 811 -11.64 -33.82 -36.85
C ALA A 811 -11.98 -32.31 -37.11
N PRO A 812 -10.99 -31.39 -37.00
CA PRO A 812 -11.14 -30.14 -36.24
C PRO A 812 -11.26 -28.86 -37.09
N ALA A 813 -11.81 -27.79 -36.50
CA ALA A 813 -11.91 -26.47 -37.15
C ALA A 813 -11.05 -25.40 -36.45
N ARG A 814 -10.24 -24.78 -37.31
CA ARG A 814 -9.41 -23.57 -37.21
C ARG A 814 -10.06 -22.34 -36.56
N ASN A 815 -9.19 -21.48 -36.00
CA ASN A 815 -9.38 -20.06 -35.62
C ASN A 815 -10.34 -19.26 -36.51
N PRO A 816 -10.89 -18.15 -35.98
CA PRO A 816 -10.60 -16.88 -36.64
C PRO A 816 -10.34 -15.69 -35.70
N ALA A 817 -9.57 -14.76 -36.27
CA ALA A 817 -9.27 -13.43 -35.79
C ALA A 817 -10.38 -12.41 -36.16
N VAL A 818 -10.45 -11.37 -35.32
CA VAL A 818 -10.70 -9.94 -35.57
C VAL A 818 -11.30 -9.49 -36.92
N ALA A 819 -12.49 -8.87 -36.85
CA ALA A 819 -12.93 -7.65 -37.57
C ALA A 819 -14.39 -7.38 -37.10
N GLY A 820 -14.84 -6.18 -36.75
CA GLY A 820 -14.64 -4.90 -37.43
C GLY A 820 -15.98 -4.46 -38.04
N ARG A 821 -16.67 -3.55 -37.34
CA ARG A 821 -17.85 -2.73 -37.67
C ARG A 821 -18.46 -2.83 -39.09
N ARG A 822 -19.81 -2.93 -39.15
CA ARG A 822 -20.66 -2.18 -40.10
C ARG A 822 -22.02 -1.86 -39.48
N GLN A 823 -22.39 -0.59 -39.57
CA GLN A 823 -23.65 0.03 -39.12
C GLN A 823 -24.77 -0.07 -40.19
N LEU A 824 -26.01 0.04 -39.70
CA LEU A 824 -27.25 0.56 -40.32
C LEU A 824 -27.94 -0.27 -41.42
N HIS A 825 -29.10 -0.88 -41.09
CA HIS A 825 -30.44 -0.43 -41.51
C HIS A 825 -31.55 -1.35 -40.95
N THR A 826 -32.60 -0.71 -40.44
CA THR A 826 -33.86 -1.24 -39.89
C THR A 826 -34.80 -1.80 -41.01
N PRO A 827 -36.04 -2.21 -40.68
CA PRO A 827 -36.54 -3.56 -40.37
C PRO A 827 -37.32 -4.21 -41.56
N GLU A 828 -37.69 -5.48 -41.47
CA GLU A 828 -39.03 -6.00 -41.86
C GLU A 828 -39.16 -7.54 -41.73
N VAL A 829 -40.15 -7.95 -40.94
CA VAL A 829 -41.20 -8.97 -41.23
C VAL A 829 -40.78 -10.40 -41.62
N GLY A 830 -41.11 -11.34 -40.71
CA GLY A 830 -42.00 -12.46 -41.05
C GLY A 830 -41.41 -13.87 -41.10
N ARG A 831 -41.42 -14.59 -39.97
CA ARG A 831 -42.22 -15.81 -39.70
C ARG A 831 -41.79 -16.47 -38.39
#